data_AF-A0A327HEI0-F1
#
_entry.id   AF-A0A327HEI0-F1
#
_cell.length_a   1.000
_cell.length_b   1.000
_cell.length_c   1.000
_cell.angle_alpha   90.00
_cell.angle_beta   90.00
_cell.angle_gamma   90.00
#
_symmetry.space_group_name_H-M   'P 1'
#
loop_
_entity.id
_entity.type
_entity.pdbx_description
1 polymer ?
#
loop_
_entity_poly.entity_id
_entity_poly.type
_entity_poly.pdbx_seq_one_letter_code
_entity_poly.pdbx_strand_id
1 'polypeptide(L)'
;MSIAEKMAANQKQVAISEFFEKNKHFLGFDTLNRALITAVKEAVDNALDACEEARILPDIVVKITKLDNKKDILQLEVEDNGPGIPRASIEKVFGQLLFGSRFHAIRQSRGQQGIGITGVVMYSQLTTGDPTHVESKIAKEATAVSVDIGLDTRKNKAIKSNQDRVDWGEKVHGLKIKTTMKAKYQRGRQSVWQYLRMTSIVNPHADILFIDPDGEKHHWQRVTERLPGRVEAIKPHPNGIELGQLQRLCGESSESRMTTFLRRTFSGVSGRAAKELCEVAELEEKLKPKSLSAQQIRSLLEAFQGERTLKGKPVKLLNPPTSCLSPIEELLIKKGLSKTIDSKFVATMTRAPSVSQGNPFQVEVGLIFGDGMAADKPVEILRFANRVPLMYQQGGCLLTKAIESVDWRQYGLDQAGGRGVPKGPAAILVHLASTNVQFTSEAKEALSDNETVMEEARKAMLEMGRGLRKHLEKQKKMGKTKEKFELINDIIPAIAEKSASLLELPVPDLAASITKIMSAVIAETTTIWNKETKQTDVHIILYNYTSRARSYTMLVNWPERQGATMVGNVLGGRKEAMGVWAWKLETLQPGSQTIITYSLDGLEKGDWNETDVFYRGSQEVIGATKMDEKLLEEIRRQEEALNAPPPNENSELEGEENSEEEPENEIPQTDSAASTSDTKQTTLFGGDY
;
A
#
# COMPACT_ATOMS: atom_id res chain seq x y z
N MET A 1 21.27 60.25 -8.66
CA MET A 1 20.60 59.08 -8.10
C MET A 1 20.48 59.21 -6.59
N SER A 2 19.30 58.91 -6.04
CA SER A 2 19.07 58.83 -4.59
C SER A 2 19.80 57.64 -3.95
N ILE A 3 19.84 57.59 -2.61
CA ILE A 3 20.37 56.43 -1.88
C ILE A 3 19.50 55.19 -2.17
N ALA A 4 18.17 55.36 -2.23
CA ALA A 4 17.24 54.30 -2.59
C ALA A 4 17.50 53.75 -4.01
N GLU A 5 17.74 54.60 -5.00
CA GLU A 5 18.11 54.16 -6.37
C GLU A 5 19.44 53.41 -6.40
N LYS A 6 20.46 53.85 -5.64
CA LYS A 6 21.74 53.12 -5.53
C LYS A 6 21.57 51.77 -4.83
N MET A 7 20.69 51.68 -3.83
CA MET A 7 20.37 50.42 -3.17
C MET A 7 19.57 49.49 -4.08
N ALA A 8 18.60 50.01 -4.83
CA ALA A 8 17.83 49.26 -5.82
C ALA A 8 18.71 48.76 -6.98
N ALA A 9 19.64 49.57 -7.49
CA ALA A 9 20.60 49.16 -8.51
C ALA A 9 21.57 48.04 -8.04
N ASN A 10 21.74 47.87 -6.72
CA ASN A 10 22.49 46.78 -6.13
C ASN A 10 21.64 45.51 -5.89
N GLN A 11 20.31 45.58 -5.98
CA GLN A 11 19.45 44.40 -5.90
C GLN A 11 19.57 43.59 -7.20
N LYS A 12 19.98 42.33 -7.09
CA LYS A 12 20.13 41.41 -8.22
C LYS A 12 19.19 40.23 -8.05
N GLN A 13 18.41 39.94 -9.07
CA GLN A 13 17.60 38.72 -9.12
C GLN A 13 18.55 37.51 -9.25
N VAL A 14 18.51 36.62 -8.25
CA VAL A 14 19.33 35.41 -8.20
C VAL A 14 18.63 34.30 -8.99
N ALA A 15 19.38 33.57 -9.82
CA ALA A 15 18.83 32.43 -10.54
C ALA A 15 18.53 31.26 -9.60
N ILE A 16 17.51 30.46 -9.89
CA ILE A 16 17.10 29.31 -9.04
C ILE A 16 18.25 28.30 -8.88
N SER A 17 19.04 28.10 -9.94
CA SER A 17 20.29 27.32 -9.90
C SER A 17 21.37 27.92 -9.01
N GLU A 18 21.57 29.25 -9.00
CA GLU A 18 22.51 29.92 -8.09
C GLU A 18 22.04 29.85 -6.61
N PHE A 19 20.72 29.81 -6.36
CA PHE A 19 20.18 29.55 -5.03
C PHE A 19 20.53 28.14 -4.52
N PHE A 20 20.34 27.10 -5.35
CA PHE A 20 20.69 25.73 -4.97
C PHE A 20 22.20 25.45 -4.97
N GLU A 21 22.98 26.12 -5.81
CA GLU A 21 24.45 26.10 -5.79
C GLU A 21 25.00 26.50 -4.42
N LYS A 22 24.39 27.52 -3.80
CA LYS A 22 24.72 27.98 -2.43
C LYS A 22 24.08 27.11 -1.35
N ASN A 23 22.85 26.63 -1.56
CA ASN A 23 22.06 25.89 -0.57
C ASN A 23 21.89 24.41 -0.93
N LYS A 24 23.01 23.71 -1.18
CA LYS A 24 23.06 22.30 -1.61
C LYS A 24 22.32 21.32 -0.67
N HIS A 25 22.14 21.71 0.60
CA HIS A 25 21.45 20.92 1.62
C HIS A 25 19.95 20.73 1.32
N PHE A 26 19.25 21.69 0.67
CA PHE A 26 17.85 21.54 0.28
C PHE A 26 17.65 20.42 -0.76
N LEU A 27 18.64 20.23 -1.64
CA LEU A 27 18.68 19.14 -2.61
C LEU A 27 19.17 17.81 -2.01
N GLY A 28 19.39 17.71 -0.69
CA GLY A 28 19.89 16.49 -0.04
C GLY A 28 21.38 16.20 -0.27
N PHE A 29 22.17 17.21 -0.66
CA PHE A 29 23.63 17.11 -0.81
C PHE A 29 24.35 17.83 0.34
N ASP A 30 24.12 17.38 1.58
CA ASP A 30 24.73 17.94 2.81
C ASP A 30 26.10 17.31 3.15
N THR A 31 26.29 16.03 2.84
CA THR A 31 27.39 15.18 3.30
C THR A 31 27.76 14.18 2.21
N LEU A 32 29.04 13.76 2.18
CA LEU A 32 29.55 12.86 1.13
C LEU A 32 28.84 11.50 1.07
N ASN A 33 28.33 11.01 2.21
CA ASN A 33 27.64 9.73 2.30
C ASN A 33 26.20 9.86 1.77
N ARG A 34 25.48 10.91 2.17
CA ARG A 34 24.10 11.16 1.73
C ARG A 34 24.04 11.60 0.27
N ALA A 35 25.02 12.36 -0.22
CA ALA A 35 25.14 12.76 -1.62
C ALA A 35 25.06 11.57 -2.59
N LEU A 36 25.75 10.46 -2.27
CA LEU A 36 25.71 9.22 -3.06
C LEU A 36 24.32 8.58 -3.09
N ILE A 37 23.66 8.53 -1.92
CA ILE A 37 22.34 7.93 -1.75
C ILE A 37 21.28 8.79 -2.46
N THR A 38 21.34 10.12 -2.33
CA THR A 38 20.51 11.07 -3.07
C THR A 38 20.65 10.90 -4.58
N ALA A 39 21.89 10.76 -5.09
CA ALA A 39 22.14 10.56 -6.52
C ALA A 39 21.59 9.22 -7.05
N VAL A 40 21.74 8.13 -6.30
CA VAL A 40 21.14 6.83 -6.67
C VAL A 40 19.62 6.88 -6.56
N LYS A 41 19.06 7.52 -5.52
CA LYS A 41 17.62 7.71 -5.32
C LYS A 41 16.97 8.39 -6.53
N GLU A 42 17.44 9.59 -6.88
CA GLU A 42 16.88 10.36 -7.99
C GLU A 42 17.17 9.74 -9.37
N ALA A 43 18.21 8.91 -9.54
CA ALA A 43 18.40 8.14 -10.77
C ALA A 43 17.42 6.95 -10.88
N VAL A 44 17.33 6.12 -9.84
CA VAL A 44 16.50 4.91 -9.82
C VAL A 44 15.00 5.23 -9.81
N ASP A 45 14.56 6.24 -9.04
CA ASP A 45 13.16 6.66 -9.02
C ASP A 45 12.69 7.16 -10.39
N ASN A 46 13.55 7.83 -11.15
CA ASN A 46 13.23 8.29 -12.52
C ASN A 46 13.26 7.16 -13.55
N ALA A 47 14.17 6.19 -13.42
CA ALA A 47 14.17 4.97 -14.24
C ALA A 47 12.89 4.14 -14.03
N LEU A 48 12.47 3.95 -12.77
CA LEU A 48 11.21 3.27 -12.43
C LEU A 48 9.98 4.01 -12.98
N ASP A 49 9.88 5.33 -12.76
CA ASP A 49 8.80 6.15 -13.32
C ASP A 49 8.75 6.03 -14.86
N ALA A 50 9.90 6.10 -15.56
CA ALA A 50 9.96 6.05 -17.02
C ALA A 50 9.55 4.68 -17.59
N CYS A 51 9.94 3.57 -16.93
CA CYS A 51 9.54 2.23 -17.31
C CYS A 51 8.03 2.01 -17.07
N GLU A 52 7.50 2.44 -15.92
CA GLU A 52 6.07 2.30 -15.58
C GLU A 52 5.16 3.13 -16.49
N GLU A 53 5.54 4.37 -16.84
CA GLU A 53 4.81 5.20 -17.80
C GLU A 53 4.83 4.59 -19.21
N ALA A 54 5.96 4.00 -19.63
CA ALA A 54 6.09 3.28 -20.90
C ALA A 54 5.44 1.88 -20.91
N ARG A 55 5.01 1.36 -19.75
CA ARG A 55 4.54 -0.02 -19.54
C ARG A 55 5.57 -1.09 -19.87
N ILE A 56 6.84 -0.81 -19.57
CA ILE A 56 7.97 -1.73 -19.65
C ILE A 56 8.26 -2.27 -18.25
N LEU A 57 8.59 -3.56 -18.12
CA LEU A 57 9.05 -4.13 -16.84
C LEU A 57 10.48 -3.63 -16.54
N PRO A 58 10.75 -2.95 -15.41
CA PRO A 58 12.05 -2.33 -15.19
C PRO A 58 13.18 -3.35 -15.03
N ASP A 59 14.26 -3.18 -15.78
CA ASP A 59 15.57 -3.80 -15.56
C ASP A 59 16.58 -2.66 -15.31
N ILE A 60 17.07 -2.54 -14.07
CA ILE A 60 17.92 -1.42 -13.65
C ILE A 60 19.28 -1.96 -13.17
N VAL A 61 20.37 -1.46 -13.76
CA VAL A 61 21.73 -1.73 -13.33
C VAL A 61 22.32 -0.48 -12.67
N VAL A 62 22.70 -0.59 -11.40
CA VAL A 62 23.42 0.44 -10.65
C VAL A 62 24.85 -0.04 -10.39
N LYS A 63 25.85 0.74 -10.76
CA LYS A 63 27.27 0.43 -10.54
C LYS A 63 27.98 1.65 -9.99
N ILE A 64 28.75 1.46 -8.92
CA ILE A 64 29.55 2.53 -8.31
C ILE A 64 31.01 2.13 -8.35
N THR A 65 31.88 2.99 -8.87
CA THR A 65 33.32 2.73 -9.03
C THR A 65 34.14 3.77 -8.26
N LYS A 66 35.15 3.35 -7.51
CA LYS A 66 36.13 4.25 -6.87
C LYS A 66 37.15 4.73 -7.91
N LEU A 67 37.28 6.05 -8.09
CA LEU A 67 38.31 6.64 -8.96
C LEU A 67 39.50 7.17 -8.18
N ASP A 68 39.26 7.92 -7.09
CA ASP A 68 40.32 8.45 -6.22
C ASP A 68 39.94 8.30 -4.73
N ASN A 69 40.53 7.29 -4.09
CA ASN A 69 40.34 7.00 -2.66
C ASN A 69 40.93 8.08 -1.73
N LYS A 70 41.82 8.97 -2.20
CA LYS A 70 42.39 10.06 -1.39
C LYS A 70 41.55 11.34 -1.45
N LYS A 71 40.71 11.49 -2.48
CA LYS A 71 39.83 12.66 -2.68
C LYS A 71 38.35 12.39 -2.41
N ASP A 72 37.99 11.15 -2.07
CA ASP A 72 36.61 10.64 -2.04
C ASP A 72 35.88 10.87 -3.38
N ILE A 73 36.50 10.52 -4.52
CA ILE A 73 35.86 10.65 -5.85
C ILE A 73 35.34 9.29 -6.32
N LEU A 74 34.03 9.24 -6.56
CA LEU A 74 33.30 8.08 -7.05
C LEU A 74 32.65 8.38 -8.40
N GLN A 75 32.55 7.35 -9.22
CA GLN A 75 31.77 7.35 -10.45
C GLN A 75 30.52 6.50 -10.25
N LEU A 76 29.36 7.12 -10.45
CA LEU A 76 28.06 6.46 -10.47
C LEU A 76 27.66 6.21 -11.93
N GLU A 77 27.34 4.96 -12.24
CA GLU A 77 26.74 4.53 -13.50
C GLU A 77 25.37 3.92 -13.18
N VAL A 78 24.32 4.43 -13.82
CA VAL A 78 22.97 3.85 -13.76
C VAL A 78 22.50 3.62 -15.19
N GLU A 79 22.04 2.42 -15.49
CA GLU A 79 21.54 2.00 -16.80
C GLU A 79 20.14 1.37 -16.64
N ASP A 80 19.19 1.80 -17.45
CA ASP A 80 17.81 1.30 -17.47
C ASP A 80 17.37 0.83 -18.85
N ASN A 81 16.35 -0.04 -18.87
CA ASN A 81 15.67 -0.52 -20.07
C ASN A 81 14.45 0.34 -20.47
N GLY A 82 14.38 1.60 -20.03
CA GLY A 82 13.27 2.50 -20.31
C GLY A 82 13.14 2.88 -21.80
N PRO A 83 12.16 3.74 -22.15
CA PRO A 83 11.88 4.11 -23.55
C PRO A 83 12.96 4.98 -24.23
N GLY A 84 13.98 5.43 -23.48
CA GLY A 84 14.94 6.44 -23.89
C GLY A 84 14.36 7.87 -23.87
N ILE A 85 15.24 8.87 -23.99
CA ILE A 85 14.88 10.29 -24.01
C ILE A 85 15.29 10.92 -25.36
N PRO A 86 14.37 11.63 -26.07
CA PRO A 86 14.69 12.30 -27.33
C PRO A 86 15.78 13.36 -27.20
N ARG A 87 16.69 13.45 -28.19
CA ARG A 87 17.82 14.40 -28.23
C ARG A 87 17.44 15.85 -27.88
N ALA A 88 16.29 16.33 -28.36
CA ALA A 88 15.80 17.70 -28.09
C ALA A 88 15.17 17.89 -26.69
N SER A 89 14.94 16.80 -25.95
CA SER A 89 14.42 16.79 -24.59
C SER A 89 15.50 16.54 -23.54
N ILE A 90 16.57 15.80 -23.87
CA ILE A 90 17.72 15.53 -22.99
C ILE A 90 18.24 16.83 -22.33
N GLU A 91 18.47 17.88 -23.13
CA GLU A 91 18.94 19.19 -22.66
C GLU A 91 18.04 19.80 -21.56
N LYS A 92 16.72 19.60 -21.66
CA LYS A 92 15.75 20.16 -20.72
C LYS A 92 15.56 19.29 -19.47
N VAL A 93 15.70 17.97 -19.60
CA VAL A 93 15.55 17.01 -18.49
C VAL A 93 16.75 17.07 -17.54
N PHE A 94 17.97 17.23 -18.07
CA PHE A 94 19.20 17.20 -17.26
C PHE A 94 19.82 18.59 -17.00
N GLY A 95 19.50 19.59 -17.82
CA GLY A 95 20.14 20.91 -17.79
C GLY A 95 19.19 22.08 -17.53
N GLN A 96 17.98 21.84 -17.05
CA GLN A 96 17.06 22.89 -16.61
C GLN A 96 16.37 22.48 -15.30
N LEU A 97 16.54 23.29 -14.25
CA LEU A 97 15.81 23.10 -12.99
C LEU A 97 14.34 23.51 -13.15
N LEU A 98 13.47 22.79 -12.44
CA LEU A 98 12.01 22.94 -12.47
C LEU A 98 11.39 22.68 -13.85
N PHE A 99 11.99 21.79 -14.65
CA PHE A 99 11.41 21.32 -15.90
C PHE A 99 10.82 19.91 -15.74
N GLY A 100 9.58 19.70 -16.21
CA GLY A 100 8.96 18.38 -16.22
C GLY A 100 7.46 18.38 -16.49
N SER A 101 6.93 17.25 -16.93
CA SER A 101 5.48 17.02 -17.13
C SER A 101 4.69 16.93 -15.81
N ARG A 102 5.36 16.58 -14.70
CA ARG A 102 4.74 16.21 -13.43
C ARG A 102 4.16 17.40 -12.63
N PHE A 103 4.51 18.64 -12.95
CA PHE A 103 4.08 19.84 -12.20
C PHE A 103 2.58 20.19 -12.24
N HIS A 104 1.90 19.85 -13.34
CA HIS A 104 0.53 20.34 -13.61
C HIS A 104 -0.55 19.26 -13.43
N ALA A 105 -0.15 18.03 -13.11
CA ALA A 105 -1.04 16.87 -13.03
C ALA A 105 -1.09 16.34 -11.59
N ILE A 106 -2.25 16.44 -10.95
CA ILE A 106 -2.47 15.90 -9.60
C ILE A 106 -2.68 14.39 -9.73
N ARG A 107 -1.61 13.62 -9.47
CA ARG A 107 -1.56 12.16 -9.47
C ARG A 107 -0.42 11.68 -8.57
N GLN A 108 -0.52 10.46 -8.04
CA GLN A 108 0.60 9.84 -7.33
C GLN A 108 1.84 9.75 -8.24
N SER A 109 3.00 10.14 -7.70
CA SER A 109 4.30 10.03 -8.38
C SER A 109 5.46 10.04 -7.37
N ARG A 110 6.63 9.51 -7.76
CA ARG A 110 7.86 9.52 -6.96
C ARG A 110 8.50 10.93 -6.95
N GLY A 111 8.60 11.55 -8.13
CA GLY A 111 9.25 12.85 -8.32
C GLY A 111 8.29 14.04 -8.56
N GLN A 112 7.85 14.71 -7.49
CA GLN A 112 6.90 15.84 -7.54
C GLN A 112 7.46 17.15 -8.16
N GLN A 113 8.75 17.47 -7.98
CA GLN A 113 9.28 18.84 -8.15
C GLN A 113 10.29 19.06 -9.30
N GLY A 114 10.59 18.08 -10.17
CA GLY A 114 11.45 18.31 -11.36
C GLY A 114 12.85 18.92 -11.10
N ILE A 115 13.43 18.66 -9.93
CA ILE A 115 14.76 19.14 -9.51
C ILE A 115 15.82 18.03 -9.37
N GLY A 116 15.39 16.77 -9.22
CA GLY A 116 16.22 15.66 -8.76
C GLY A 116 17.48 15.41 -9.58
N ILE A 117 17.33 14.87 -10.79
CA ILE A 117 18.48 14.47 -11.63
C ILE A 117 19.34 15.67 -12.04
N THR A 118 18.74 16.83 -12.33
CA THR A 118 19.45 18.10 -12.56
C THR A 118 20.28 18.54 -11.35
N GLY A 119 19.82 18.24 -10.13
CA GLY A 119 20.59 18.43 -8.89
C GLY A 119 21.82 17.53 -8.82
N VAL A 120 21.76 16.29 -9.34
CA VAL A 120 22.91 15.39 -9.46
C VAL A 120 23.94 15.95 -10.45
N VAL A 121 23.50 16.40 -11.63
CA VAL A 121 24.36 17.04 -12.64
C VAL A 121 25.07 18.26 -12.05
N MET A 122 24.32 19.12 -11.35
CA MET A 122 24.87 20.29 -10.68
C MET A 122 25.86 19.90 -9.57
N TYR A 123 25.61 18.83 -8.80
CA TYR A 123 26.52 18.36 -7.76
C TYR A 123 27.82 17.76 -8.32
N SER A 124 27.76 17.04 -9.44
CA SER A 124 28.91 16.57 -10.21
C SER A 124 29.81 17.76 -10.57
N GLN A 125 29.28 18.69 -11.37
CA GLN A 125 29.98 19.89 -11.84
C GLN A 125 30.54 20.76 -10.70
N LEU A 126 29.84 20.85 -9.55
CA LEU A 126 30.28 21.63 -8.39
C LEU A 126 31.21 20.88 -7.41
N THR A 127 31.59 19.63 -7.67
CA THR A 127 32.51 18.86 -6.80
C THR A 127 33.74 18.30 -7.51
N THR A 128 33.62 17.94 -8.78
CA THR A 128 34.73 17.43 -9.62
C THR A 128 35.05 18.35 -10.78
N GLY A 129 34.05 19.08 -11.28
CA GLY A 129 34.12 19.84 -12.54
C GLY A 129 33.69 19.02 -13.76
N ASP A 130 33.50 17.70 -13.60
CA ASP A 130 33.13 16.80 -14.70
C ASP A 130 31.65 16.97 -15.08
N PRO A 131 31.32 17.05 -16.39
CA PRO A 131 29.94 16.97 -16.85
C PRO A 131 29.36 15.57 -16.62
N THR A 132 28.04 15.47 -16.60
CA THR A 132 27.35 14.18 -16.58
C THR A 132 27.22 13.65 -18.01
N HIS A 133 27.77 12.47 -18.27
CA HIS A 133 27.68 11.78 -19.55
C HIS A 133 26.35 11.03 -19.64
N VAL A 134 25.57 11.27 -20.70
CA VAL A 134 24.26 10.67 -20.91
C VAL A 134 24.20 9.99 -22.27
N GLU A 135 23.89 8.69 -22.25
CA GLU A 135 23.69 7.87 -23.45
C GLU A 135 22.22 7.42 -23.49
N SER A 136 21.54 7.60 -24.63
CA SER A 136 20.09 7.39 -24.75
C SER A 136 19.73 6.74 -26.08
N LYS A 137 19.02 5.60 -26.05
CA LYS A 137 18.46 4.94 -27.26
C LYS A 137 16.95 4.82 -27.16
N ILE A 138 16.27 5.23 -28.24
CA ILE A 138 14.84 5.07 -28.44
C ILE A 138 14.63 3.97 -29.47
N ALA A 139 13.61 3.12 -29.28
CA ALA A 139 13.29 1.99 -30.16
C ALA A 139 13.05 2.33 -31.66
N LYS A 140 13.00 3.63 -32.03
CA LYS A 140 12.87 4.11 -33.41
C LYS A 140 14.20 4.57 -34.04
N GLU A 141 15.28 4.69 -33.27
CA GLU A 141 16.60 5.09 -33.75
C GLU A 141 17.59 3.91 -33.65
N ALA A 142 18.35 3.65 -34.72
CA ALA A 142 19.29 2.54 -34.75
C ALA A 142 20.44 2.70 -33.75
N THR A 143 20.98 3.92 -33.64
CA THR A 143 22.10 4.29 -32.75
C THR A 143 21.59 4.99 -31.49
N ALA A 144 22.27 4.82 -30.36
CA ALA A 144 22.14 5.72 -29.23
C ALA A 144 22.67 7.13 -29.56
N VAL A 145 22.16 8.14 -28.86
CA VAL A 145 22.73 9.48 -28.77
C VAL A 145 23.56 9.55 -27.49
N SER A 146 24.83 9.90 -27.60
CA SER A 146 25.70 10.21 -26.47
C SER A 146 25.93 11.73 -26.39
N VAL A 147 25.95 12.29 -25.18
CA VAL A 147 26.21 13.71 -24.94
C VAL A 147 26.66 13.97 -23.51
N ASP A 148 27.67 14.83 -23.35
CA ASP A 148 28.06 15.37 -22.04
C ASP A 148 27.22 16.62 -21.70
N ILE A 149 26.70 16.67 -20.47
CA ILE A 149 25.79 17.71 -20.00
C ILE A 149 26.32 18.38 -18.73
N GLY A 150 26.35 19.71 -18.74
CA GLY A 150 26.49 20.56 -17.56
C GLY A 150 25.37 21.60 -17.46
N LEU A 151 25.42 22.44 -16.42
CA LEU A 151 24.44 23.47 -16.11
C LEU A 151 25.11 24.85 -16.01
N ASP A 152 24.60 25.82 -16.78
CA ASP A 152 24.88 27.25 -16.57
C ASP A 152 24.01 27.72 -15.39
N THR A 153 24.60 27.83 -14.20
CA THR A 153 23.86 28.17 -12.98
C THR A 153 23.33 29.61 -12.96
N ARG A 154 23.81 30.49 -13.86
CA ARG A 154 23.30 31.87 -14.00
C ARG A 154 22.13 31.96 -14.98
N LYS A 155 22.09 31.11 -16.00
CA LYS A 155 21.03 31.11 -17.03
C LYS A 155 19.95 30.03 -16.82
N ASN A 156 20.18 29.06 -15.92
CA ASN A 156 19.37 27.83 -15.75
C ASN A 156 19.16 27.11 -17.10
N LYS A 157 20.27 26.80 -17.78
CA LYS A 157 20.28 26.15 -19.10
C LYS A 157 21.42 25.13 -19.22
N ALA A 158 21.20 24.11 -20.05
CA ALA A 158 22.21 23.11 -20.38
C ALA A 158 23.43 23.74 -21.06
N ILE A 159 24.61 23.28 -20.66
CA ILE A 159 25.85 23.35 -21.42
C ILE A 159 26.06 21.95 -21.99
N LYS A 160 26.44 21.83 -23.26
CA LYS A 160 26.68 20.54 -23.92
C LYS A 160 28.05 20.46 -24.56
N SER A 161 28.66 19.29 -24.47
CA SER A 161 29.92 18.90 -25.12
C SER A 161 29.81 17.48 -25.66
N ASN A 162 30.80 17.06 -26.47
CA ASN A 162 31.04 15.68 -26.90
C ASN A 162 29.74 14.94 -27.30
N GLN A 163 29.06 15.46 -28.33
CA GLN A 163 27.78 14.93 -28.79
C GLN A 163 27.95 14.06 -30.03
N ASP A 164 27.83 12.75 -29.83
CA ASP A 164 28.07 11.71 -30.84
C ASP A 164 26.88 10.74 -30.96
N ARG A 165 26.95 9.86 -31.96
CA ARG A 165 26.07 8.69 -32.10
C ARG A 165 26.89 7.43 -31.89
N VAL A 166 26.39 6.54 -31.04
CA VAL A 166 27.09 5.33 -30.59
C VAL A 166 26.21 4.12 -30.86
N ASP A 167 26.80 2.97 -31.19
CA ASP A 167 26.06 1.72 -31.22
C ASP A 167 25.78 1.24 -29.78
N TRP A 168 24.59 0.73 -29.54
CA TRP A 168 24.08 0.30 -28.23
C TRP A 168 24.08 -1.23 -28.07
N GLY A 169 24.58 -1.94 -29.08
CA GLY A 169 24.46 -3.38 -29.18
C GLY A 169 23.00 -3.83 -29.27
N GLU A 170 22.73 -5.02 -28.74
CA GLU A 170 21.47 -5.74 -28.91
C GLU A 170 20.25 -5.08 -28.24
N LYS A 171 20.45 -4.16 -27.28
CA LYS A 171 19.33 -3.50 -26.59
C LYS A 171 18.58 -2.56 -27.54
N VAL A 172 17.25 -2.69 -27.58
CA VAL A 172 16.37 -1.93 -28.48
C VAL A 172 16.19 -0.48 -28.02
N HIS A 173 16.11 -0.26 -26.71
CA HIS A 173 15.94 1.05 -26.07
C HIS A 173 16.63 1.06 -24.70
N GLY A 174 16.78 2.23 -24.11
CA GLY A 174 17.30 2.41 -22.75
C GLY A 174 17.94 3.79 -22.54
N LEU A 175 18.32 4.06 -21.30
CA LEU A 175 19.03 5.26 -20.89
C LEU A 175 20.19 4.86 -19.96
N LYS A 176 21.32 5.54 -20.06
CA LYS A 176 22.48 5.36 -19.19
C LYS A 176 23.05 6.71 -18.79
N ILE A 177 23.25 6.86 -17.49
CA ILE A 177 23.73 8.09 -16.86
C ILE A 177 25.02 7.74 -16.13
N LYS A 178 26.12 8.40 -16.52
CA LYS A 178 27.45 8.23 -15.96
C LYS A 178 27.94 9.57 -15.43
N THR A 179 28.16 9.65 -14.13
CA THR A 179 28.48 10.91 -13.45
C THR A 179 29.58 10.71 -12.42
N THR A 180 30.51 11.67 -12.33
CA THR A 180 31.70 11.58 -11.45
C THR A 180 31.61 12.67 -10.38
N MET A 181 31.44 12.30 -9.12
CA MET A 181 31.18 13.25 -8.03
C MET A 181 32.07 12.97 -6.81
N LYS A 182 32.25 13.99 -5.96
CA LYS A 182 32.85 13.77 -4.64
C LYS A 182 31.82 13.17 -3.69
N ALA A 183 31.99 11.91 -3.32
CA ALA A 183 31.04 11.15 -2.52
C ALA A 183 31.75 9.98 -1.81
N LYS A 184 31.12 9.43 -0.76
CA LYS A 184 31.72 8.37 0.06
C LYS A 184 30.77 7.21 0.27
N TYR A 185 31.24 6.01 -0.07
CA TYR A 185 30.47 4.79 0.15
C TYR A 185 30.58 4.30 1.60
N GLN A 186 29.46 3.83 2.15
CA GLN A 186 29.37 3.27 3.49
C GLN A 186 28.41 2.06 3.47
N ARG A 187 28.84 0.96 4.09
CA ARG A 187 27.99 -0.22 4.36
C ARG A 187 27.21 -0.02 5.68
N GLY A 188 25.96 -0.50 5.76
CA GLY A 188 25.12 -0.42 6.96
C GLY A 188 23.69 0.07 6.71
N ARG A 189 22.97 0.49 7.77
CA ARG A 189 21.54 0.89 7.69
C ARG A 189 21.27 2.15 6.85
N GLN A 190 22.26 3.02 6.66
CA GLN A 190 22.20 4.18 5.78
C GLN A 190 23.22 4.00 4.64
N SER A 191 22.92 3.05 3.75
CA SER A 191 23.75 2.67 2.61
C SER A 191 22.91 2.64 1.33
N VAL A 192 23.59 2.74 0.18
CA VAL A 192 22.96 2.51 -1.13
C VAL A 192 22.34 1.11 -1.20
N TRP A 193 23.02 0.10 -0.65
CA TRP A 193 22.54 -1.27 -0.56
C TRP A 193 21.18 -1.39 0.14
N GLN A 194 21.02 -0.76 1.32
CA GLN A 194 19.75 -0.80 2.05
C GLN A 194 18.64 -0.01 1.32
N TYR A 195 18.99 1.11 0.67
CA TYR A 195 18.04 1.82 -0.20
C TYR A 195 17.54 0.91 -1.33
N LEU A 196 18.43 0.26 -2.09
CA LEU A 196 18.06 -0.62 -3.19
C LEU A 196 17.32 -1.89 -2.72
N ARG A 197 17.68 -2.47 -1.56
CA ARG A 197 16.87 -3.51 -0.89
C ARG A 197 15.45 -3.02 -0.62
N MET A 198 15.29 -1.82 -0.06
CA MET A 198 13.96 -1.25 0.24
C MET A 198 13.17 -0.93 -1.04
N THR A 199 13.82 -0.42 -2.09
CA THR A 199 13.19 -0.22 -3.41
C THR A 199 12.73 -1.54 -4.02
N SER A 200 13.49 -2.63 -3.87
CA SER A 200 13.14 -3.95 -4.44
C SER A 200 12.04 -4.71 -3.69
N ILE A 201 11.76 -4.35 -2.43
CA ILE A 201 10.59 -4.80 -1.66
C ILE A 201 9.31 -4.15 -2.21
N VAL A 202 9.36 -2.84 -2.48
CA VAL A 202 8.17 -2.03 -2.81
C VAL A 202 7.87 -1.98 -4.32
N ASN A 203 8.82 -2.37 -5.15
CA ASN A 203 8.67 -2.47 -6.60
C ASN A 203 9.01 -3.92 -7.04
N PRO A 204 8.21 -4.94 -6.66
CA PRO A 204 8.55 -6.35 -6.90
C PRO A 204 8.52 -6.77 -8.38
N HIS A 205 8.00 -5.93 -9.27
CA HIS A 205 8.07 -6.05 -10.74
C HIS A 205 9.41 -5.60 -11.34
N ALA A 206 10.21 -4.82 -10.60
CA ALA A 206 11.54 -4.40 -11.03
C ALA A 206 12.59 -5.47 -10.73
N ASP A 207 13.49 -5.69 -11.69
CA ASP A 207 14.78 -6.32 -11.43
C ASP A 207 15.84 -5.22 -11.22
N ILE A 208 16.68 -5.42 -10.21
CA ILE A 208 17.71 -4.46 -9.79
C ILE A 208 19.02 -5.23 -9.59
N LEU A 209 20.02 -4.92 -10.41
CA LEU A 209 21.40 -5.40 -10.26
C LEU A 209 22.27 -4.25 -9.73
N PHE A 210 22.85 -4.43 -8.54
CA PHE A 210 23.78 -3.50 -7.93
C PHE A 210 25.19 -4.07 -7.93
N ILE A 211 26.17 -3.24 -8.31
CA ILE A 211 27.60 -3.54 -8.27
C ILE A 211 28.28 -2.56 -7.32
N ASP A 212 28.75 -3.10 -6.20
CA ASP A 212 29.43 -2.36 -5.13
C ASP A 212 30.78 -1.80 -5.59
N PRO A 213 31.29 -0.71 -4.98
CA PRO A 213 32.65 -0.20 -5.21
C PRO A 213 33.78 -1.17 -4.87
N ASP A 214 33.46 -2.30 -4.24
CA ASP A 214 34.37 -3.37 -3.87
C ASP A 214 34.26 -4.59 -4.82
N GLY A 215 33.39 -4.52 -5.84
CA GLY A 215 33.18 -5.57 -6.85
C GLY A 215 32.11 -6.62 -6.51
N GLU A 216 31.53 -6.58 -5.31
CA GLU A 216 30.38 -7.41 -4.93
C GLU A 216 29.18 -7.12 -5.84
N LYS A 217 28.42 -8.17 -6.18
CA LYS A 217 27.20 -8.09 -6.98
C LYS A 217 26.00 -8.50 -6.14
N HIS A 218 25.01 -7.63 -6.06
CA HIS A 218 23.74 -7.89 -5.39
C HIS A 218 22.61 -7.83 -6.43
N HIS A 219 21.90 -8.94 -6.62
CA HIS A 219 20.86 -9.08 -7.65
C HIS A 219 19.51 -9.33 -6.98
N TRP A 220 18.53 -8.47 -7.25
CA TRP A 220 17.19 -8.51 -6.66
C TRP A 220 16.12 -8.76 -7.73
N GLN A 221 16.12 -9.98 -8.28
CA GLN A 221 15.20 -10.46 -9.33
C GLN A 221 13.74 -10.09 -9.09
N ARG A 222 13.01 -9.76 -10.17
CA ARG A 222 11.56 -9.51 -10.11
C ARG A 222 10.80 -10.76 -9.66
N VAL A 223 9.72 -10.57 -8.92
CA VAL A 223 8.86 -11.62 -8.33
C VAL A 223 7.49 -11.69 -9.01
N THR A 224 7.12 -10.67 -9.78
CA THR A 224 5.90 -10.65 -10.60
C THR A 224 6.15 -9.94 -11.92
N GLU A 225 5.39 -10.29 -12.94
CA GLU A 225 5.35 -9.57 -14.23
C GLU A 225 4.15 -8.61 -14.32
N ARG A 226 3.32 -8.55 -13.28
CA ARG A 226 2.17 -7.64 -13.21
C ARG A 226 2.62 -6.22 -12.88
N LEU A 227 2.69 -5.37 -13.90
CA LEU A 227 2.91 -3.92 -13.76
C LEU A 227 1.77 -3.24 -12.96
N PRO A 228 2.09 -2.24 -12.12
CA PRO A 228 1.13 -1.43 -11.36
C PRO A 228 -0.08 -0.88 -12.14
N GLY A 229 -1.17 -0.54 -11.43
CA GLY A 229 -2.29 0.22 -12.00
C GLY A 229 -1.84 1.60 -12.52
N ARG A 230 -2.38 2.03 -13.67
CA ARG A 230 -2.11 3.36 -14.26
C ARG A 230 -2.71 4.46 -13.38
N VAL A 231 -1.92 5.49 -13.07
CA VAL A 231 -2.38 6.69 -12.35
C VAL A 231 -2.97 7.72 -13.30
N GLU A 232 -4.22 8.11 -13.07
CA GLU A 232 -4.88 9.19 -13.82
C GLU A 232 -4.66 10.55 -13.16
N ALA A 233 -4.63 11.61 -13.97
CA ALA A 233 -4.50 12.98 -13.46
C ALA A 233 -5.89 13.53 -13.08
N ILE A 234 -6.08 13.85 -11.80
CA ILE A 234 -7.35 14.39 -11.30
C ILE A 234 -7.33 15.92 -11.22
N LYS A 235 -8.53 16.50 -11.07
CA LYS A 235 -8.74 17.92 -10.80
C LYS A 235 -8.56 18.21 -9.30
N PRO A 236 -8.08 19.41 -8.92
CA PRO A 236 -7.95 19.77 -7.52
C PRO A 236 -9.33 19.80 -6.83
N HIS A 237 -9.38 19.36 -5.57
CA HIS A 237 -10.60 19.35 -4.77
C HIS A 237 -10.74 20.67 -3.99
N PRO A 238 -11.95 21.26 -3.81
CA PRO A 238 -12.13 22.55 -3.15
C PRO A 238 -11.45 22.66 -1.77
N ASN A 239 -11.64 21.66 -0.91
CA ASN A 239 -11.10 21.62 0.47
C ASN A 239 -9.55 21.52 0.55
N GLY A 240 -8.85 21.40 -0.59
CA GLY A 240 -7.40 21.26 -0.68
C GLY A 240 -6.69 22.40 -1.41
N ILE A 241 -7.38 23.52 -1.63
CA ILE A 241 -6.88 24.66 -2.41
C ILE A 241 -6.58 25.83 -1.49
N GLU A 242 -5.46 26.50 -1.74
CA GLU A 242 -5.07 27.74 -1.06
C GLU A 242 -5.48 28.99 -1.84
N LEU A 243 -5.55 30.14 -1.15
CA LEU A 243 -5.94 31.43 -1.75
C LEU A 243 -5.15 31.78 -3.01
N GLY A 244 -3.83 31.58 -3.01
CA GLY A 244 -2.96 31.88 -4.17
C GLY A 244 -3.20 30.95 -5.37
N GLN A 245 -3.52 29.68 -5.12
CA GLN A 245 -3.90 28.73 -6.16
C GLN A 245 -5.29 29.08 -6.73
N LEU A 246 -6.24 29.44 -5.87
CA LEU A 246 -7.57 29.87 -6.31
C LEU A 246 -7.52 31.15 -7.15
N GLN A 247 -6.73 32.15 -6.73
CA GLN A 247 -6.47 33.36 -7.52
C GLN A 247 -5.89 33.05 -8.91
N ARG A 248 -4.89 32.16 -8.99
CA ARG A 248 -4.31 31.73 -10.27
C ARG A 248 -5.35 31.05 -11.16
N LEU A 249 -6.09 30.07 -10.63
CA LEU A 249 -7.14 29.35 -11.37
C LEU A 249 -8.24 30.30 -11.89
N CYS A 250 -8.67 31.27 -11.08
CA CYS A 250 -9.64 32.28 -11.50
C CYS A 250 -9.10 33.21 -12.60
N GLY A 251 -7.83 33.60 -12.55
CA GLY A 251 -7.17 34.43 -13.56
C GLY A 251 -6.86 33.70 -14.87
N GLU A 252 -6.56 32.41 -14.82
CA GLU A 252 -6.30 31.56 -15.98
C GLU A 252 -7.61 31.16 -16.69
N SER A 253 -8.67 30.85 -15.94
CA SER A 253 -9.98 30.34 -16.40
C SER A 253 -10.57 31.03 -17.63
N SER A 254 -10.92 30.27 -18.66
CA SER A 254 -11.64 30.74 -19.85
C SER A 254 -13.16 30.76 -19.69
N GLU A 255 -13.71 30.33 -18.55
CA GLU A 255 -15.15 30.14 -18.35
C GLU A 255 -15.90 31.46 -18.17
N SER A 256 -17.15 31.51 -18.66
CA SER A 256 -17.99 32.70 -18.65
C SER A 256 -18.97 32.81 -17.47
N ARG A 257 -19.06 31.78 -16.62
CA ARG A 257 -19.97 31.68 -15.46
C ARG A 257 -19.29 30.98 -14.28
N MET A 258 -19.64 31.38 -13.05
CA MET A 258 -19.04 30.82 -11.83
C MET A 258 -19.40 29.34 -11.64
N THR A 259 -20.67 28.98 -11.80
CA THR A 259 -21.15 27.60 -11.63
C THR A 259 -20.51 26.63 -12.64
N THR A 260 -20.23 27.10 -13.85
CA THR A 260 -19.50 26.33 -14.88
C THR A 260 -18.03 26.17 -14.52
N PHE A 261 -17.37 27.23 -14.03
CA PHE A 261 -15.99 27.16 -13.53
C PHE A 261 -15.84 26.18 -12.36
N LEU A 262 -16.70 26.26 -11.34
CA LEU A 262 -16.67 25.35 -10.20
C LEU A 262 -16.84 23.87 -10.63
N ARG A 263 -17.77 23.56 -11.54
CA ARG A 263 -17.96 22.19 -12.05
C ARG A 263 -16.85 21.72 -13.00
N ARG A 264 -16.23 22.61 -13.79
CA ARG A 264 -15.22 22.22 -14.79
C ARG A 264 -13.80 22.17 -14.23
N THR A 265 -13.43 23.05 -13.30
CA THR A 265 -12.06 23.17 -12.79
C THR A 265 -11.76 22.24 -11.61
N PHE A 266 -12.77 21.90 -10.80
CA PHE A 266 -12.58 21.18 -9.52
C PHE A 266 -13.07 19.72 -9.62
N SER A 267 -12.62 18.86 -8.71
CA SER A 267 -13.23 17.55 -8.46
C SER A 267 -14.28 17.63 -7.34
N GLY A 268 -15.21 16.67 -7.27
CA GLY A 268 -16.20 16.58 -6.19
C GLY A 268 -17.39 17.56 -6.24
N VAL A 269 -17.40 18.51 -7.19
CA VAL A 269 -18.44 19.56 -7.28
C VAL A 269 -19.58 19.15 -8.22
N SER A 270 -20.74 18.81 -7.64
CA SER A 270 -21.99 18.58 -8.38
C SER A 270 -22.62 19.89 -8.87
N GLY A 271 -23.61 19.80 -9.78
CA GLY A 271 -24.36 20.98 -10.26
C GLY A 271 -25.14 21.71 -9.16
N ARG A 272 -25.54 20.97 -8.11
CA ARG A 272 -26.17 21.51 -6.89
C ARG A 272 -25.15 22.21 -5.99
N ALA A 273 -24.06 21.53 -5.65
CA ALA A 273 -23.01 22.09 -4.80
C ALA A 273 -22.38 23.35 -5.42
N ALA A 274 -22.25 23.42 -6.75
CA ALA A 274 -21.78 24.64 -7.44
C ALA A 274 -22.69 25.86 -7.23
N LYS A 275 -23.99 25.68 -7.02
CA LYS A 275 -24.93 26.77 -6.70
C LYS A 275 -24.89 27.14 -5.22
N GLU A 276 -24.97 26.13 -4.35
CA GLU A 276 -24.89 26.31 -2.89
C GLU A 276 -23.58 27.03 -2.51
N LEU A 277 -22.45 26.73 -3.16
CA LEU A 277 -21.19 27.46 -3.00
C LEU A 277 -21.23 28.92 -3.47
N CYS A 278 -21.95 29.24 -4.55
CA CYS A 278 -22.10 30.63 -5.00
C CYS A 278 -22.98 31.43 -4.02
N GLU A 279 -24.06 30.83 -3.52
CA GLU A 279 -24.97 31.40 -2.52
C GLU A 279 -24.23 31.70 -1.21
N VAL A 280 -23.49 30.72 -0.68
CA VAL A 280 -22.69 30.84 0.56
C VAL A 280 -21.53 31.85 0.43
N ALA A 281 -20.93 31.98 -0.76
CA ALA A 281 -19.84 32.93 -1.02
C ALA A 281 -20.33 34.34 -1.40
N GLU A 282 -21.64 34.59 -1.46
CA GLU A 282 -22.26 35.86 -1.86
C GLU A 282 -21.90 36.27 -3.30
N LEU A 283 -21.85 35.29 -4.22
CA LEU A 283 -21.46 35.46 -5.63
C LEU A 283 -22.61 35.19 -6.61
N GLU A 284 -22.79 36.07 -7.60
CA GLU A 284 -23.72 35.81 -8.70
C GLU A 284 -23.26 34.64 -9.58
N GLU A 285 -24.16 33.69 -9.90
CA GLU A 285 -23.86 32.54 -10.79
C GLU A 285 -23.25 32.96 -12.15
N LYS A 286 -23.63 34.14 -12.64
CA LYS A 286 -23.28 34.69 -13.97
C LYS A 286 -21.93 35.44 -13.96
N LEU A 287 -21.31 35.62 -12.80
CA LEU A 287 -20.07 36.40 -12.66
C LEU A 287 -18.88 35.64 -13.28
N LYS A 288 -17.95 36.38 -13.91
CA LYS A 288 -16.78 35.79 -14.57
C LYS A 288 -15.65 35.55 -13.55
N PRO A 289 -14.99 34.39 -13.50
CA PRO A 289 -13.89 34.12 -12.57
C PRO A 289 -12.77 35.17 -12.62
N LYS A 290 -12.42 35.68 -13.82
CA LYS A 290 -11.39 36.71 -14.00
C LYS A 290 -11.71 38.09 -13.39
N SER A 291 -12.97 38.35 -13.02
CA SER A 291 -13.39 39.64 -12.44
C SER A 291 -13.69 39.57 -10.94
N LEU A 292 -13.35 38.46 -10.26
CA LEU A 292 -13.48 38.35 -8.81
C LEU A 292 -12.49 39.27 -8.09
N SER A 293 -12.94 39.97 -7.06
CA SER A 293 -12.07 40.72 -6.15
C SER A 293 -11.30 39.78 -5.21
N ALA A 294 -10.16 40.21 -4.69
CA ALA A 294 -9.38 39.42 -3.72
C ALA A 294 -10.17 39.08 -2.44
N GLN A 295 -11.20 39.87 -2.10
CA GLN A 295 -12.11 39.61 -0.98
C GLN A 295 -13.17 38.56 -1.33
N GLN A 296 -13.76 38.63 -2.53
CA GLN A 296 -14.69 37.59 -3.04
C GLN A 296 -13.99 36.21 -3.16
N ILE A 297 -12.71 36.19 -3.51
CA ILE A 297 -11.92 34.95 -3.57
C ILE A 297 -11.67 34.38 -2.15
N ARG A 298 -11.64 35.22 -1.11
CA ARG A 298 -11.64 34.75 0.30
C ARG A 298 -13.01 34.20 0.71
N SER A 299 -14.11 34.90 0.42
CA SER A 299 -15.47 34.38 0.68
C SER A 299 -15.71 32.99 0.08
N LEU A 300 -15.19 32.75 -1.13
CA LEU A 300 -15.27 31.46 -1.81
C LEU A 300 -14.37 30.38 -1.17
N LEU A 301 -13.20 30.76 -0.64
CA LEU A 301 -12.30 29.86 0.07
C LEU A 301 -12.86 29.45 1.45
N GLU A 302 -13.41 30.41 2.20
CA GLU A 302 -14.13 30.19 3.47
C GLU A 302 -15.33 29.23 3.27
N ALA A 303 -16.01 29.34 2.12
CA ALA A 303 -17.07 28.42 1.70
C ALA A 303 -16.55 27.01 1.33
N PHE A 304 -15.37 26.88 0.70
CA PHE A 304 -14.74 25.58 0.43
C PHE A 304 -14.25 24.85 1.69
N GLN A 305 -13.84 25.61 2.71
CA GLN A 305 -13.37 25.09 3.99
C GLN A 305 -14.51 24.76 4.96
N GLY A 306 -15.74 25.20 4.64
CA GLY A 306 -16.95 24.95 5.44
C GLY A 306 -17.14 25.92 6.61
N GLU A 307 -16.33 26.98 6.68
CA GLU A 307 -16.46 28.04 7.69
C GLU A 307 -17.75 28.84 7.50
N ARG A 308 -18.14 29.07 6.24
CA ARG A 308 -19.45 29.58 5.86
C ARG A 308 -20.42 28.42 5.64
N THR A 309 -21.64 28.54 6.19
CA THR A 309 -22.66 27.48 6.13
C THR A 309 -23.94 27.97 5.47
N LEU A 310 -24.63 27.08 4.75
CA LEU A 310 -25.99 27.32 4.24
C LEU A 310 -26.97 26.65 5.19
N LYS A 311 -27.93 27.42 5.74
CA LYS A 311 -28.97 26.89 6.65
C LYS A 311 -28.39 26.06 7.82
N GLY A 312 -27.24 26.48 8.34
CA GLY A 312 -26.54 25.82 9.46
C GLY A 312 -25.76 24.54 9.11
N LYS A 313 -25.60 24.20 7.81
CA LYS A 313 -24.78 23.06 7.36
C LYS A 313 -23.68 23.51 6.37
N PRO A 314 -22.47 22.94 6.42
CA PRO A 314 -21.46 23.16 5.37
C PRO A 314 -21.92 22.49 4.06
N VAL A 315 -21.43 22.98 2.91
CA VAL A 315 -21.81 22.40 1.60
C VAL A 315 -21.23 20.98 1.46
N LYS A 316 -22.10 19.99 1.22
CA LYS A 316 -21.71 18.58 1.07
C LYS A 316 -21.05 18.34 -0.30
N LEU A 317 -19.72 18.37 -0.32
CA LEU A 317 -18.91 18.00 -1.48
C LEU A 317 -18.68 16.48 -1.54
N LEU A 318 -18.53 15.95 -2.75
CA LEU A 318 -18.18 14.54 -2.98
C LEU A 318 -16.67 14.34 -2.89
N ASN A 319 -16.22 13.19 -2.38
CA ASN A 319 -14.80 12.86 -2.30
C ASN A 319 -14.14 12.87 -3.71
N PRO A 320 -12.85 13.26 -3.82
CA PRO A 320 -12.09 13.15 -5.06
C PRO A 320 -11.95 11.68 -5.52
N PRO A 321 -11.91 11.42 -6.84
CA PRO A 321 -11.83 10.06 -7.38
C PRO A 321 -10.46 9.41 -7.12
N THR A 322 -10.49 8.11 -6.88
CA THR A 322 -9.35 7.31 -6.39
C THR A 322 -8.41 6.80 -7.49
N SER A 323 -8.75 6.94 -8.78
CA SER A 323 -7.92 6.50 -9.92
C SER A 323 -6.60 7.26 -10.08
N CYS A 324 -6.36 8.30 -9.28
CA CYS A 324 -5.08 8.98 -9.15
C CYS A 324 -4.05 8.26 -8.27
N LEU A 325 -4.48 7.22 -7.53
CA LEU A 325 -3.63 6.41 -6.67
C LEU A 325 -3.27 5.07 -7.34
N SER A 326 -2.10 4.56 -6.98
CA SER A 326 -1.57 3.25 -7.36
C SER A 326 -0.91 2.66 -6.10
N PRO A 327 -1.68 1.98 -5.23
CA PRO A 327 -1.14 1.25 -4.08
C PRO A 327 -0.20 0.12 -4.52
N ILE A 328 0.51 -0.50 -3.58
CA ILE A 328 1.35 -1.67 -3.87
C ILE A 328 0.49 -2.94 -4.00
N GLU A 329 -0.62 -3.03 -3.26
CA GLU A 329 -1.45 -4.23 -3.06
C GLU A 329 -0.82 -5.25 -2.09
N GLU A 330 -1.65 -5.82 -1.21
CA GLU A 330 -1.26 -6.73 -0.11
C GLU A 330 -0.36 -7.88 -0.57
N LEU A 331 -0.73 -8.55 -1.67
CA LEU A 331 0.05 -9.64 -2.26
C LEU A 331 1.46 -9.22 -2.67
N LEU A 332 1.61 -8.03 -3.26
CA LEU A 332 2.91 -7.56 -3.74
C LEU A 332 3.79 -7.10 -2.57
N ILE A 333 3.20 -6.54 -1.51
CA ILE A 333 3.91 -6.31 -0.23
C ILE A 333 4.39 -7.65 0.36
N LYS A 334 3.54 -8.69 0.37
CA LYS A 334 3.87 -10.02 0.91
C LYS A 334 5.00 -10.69 0.11
N LYS A 335 4.95 -10.62 -1.23
CA LYS A 335 6.01 -11.07 -2.15
C LYS A 335 7.32 -10.30 -1.93
N GLY A 336 7.25 -8.97 -1.83
CA GLY A 336 8.40 -8.09 -1.62
C GLY A 336 9.10 -8.32 -0.28
N LEU A 337 8.36 -8.53 0.80
CA LEU A 337 8.93 -8.85 2.11
C LEU A 337 9.60 -10.23 2.09
N SER A 338 8.90 -11.26 1.60
CA SER A 338 9.43 -12.64 1.47
C SER A 338 10.68 -12.75 0.58
N LYS A 339 10.87 -11.84 -0.38
CA LYS A 339 12.08 -11.74 -1.23
C LYS A 339 13.35 -11.38 -0.44
N THR A 340 13.24 -10.70 0.70
CA THR A 340 14.38 -10.05 1.37
C THR A 340 14.54 -10.37 2.85
N ILE A 341 13.59 -11.10 3.45
CA ILE A 341 13.61 -11.53 4.84
C ILE A 341 13.02 -12.96 4.90
N ASP A 342 13.86 -13.94 5.23
CA ASP A 342 13.40 -15.29 5.55
C ASP A 342 12.56 -15.26 6.85
N SER A 343 11.36 -15.81 6.81
CA SER A 343 10.33 -15.55 7.81
C SER A 343 9.29 -16.66 7.92
N LYS A 344 8.74 -16.82 9.12
CA LYS A 344 7.70 -17.82 9.41
C LYS A 344 6.29 -17.25 9.29
N PHE A 345 6.13 -15.94 9.43
CA PHE A 345 4.84 -15.27 9.36
C PHE A 345 4.97 -13.92 8.66
N VAL A 346 4.10 -13.70 7.67
CA VAL A 346 3.95 -12.41 6.98
C VAL A 346 2.46 -12.10 6.90
N ALA A 347 2.06 -11.00 7.55
CA ALA A 347 0.75 -10.40 7.40
C ALA A 347 0.88 -9.09 6.62
N THR A 348 -0.16 -8.74 5.87
CA THR A 348 -0.23 -7.52 5.04
C THR A 348 -1.65 -7.03 4.96
N MET A 349 -1.85 -5.71 4.93
CA MET A 349 -3.18 -5.11 4.80
C MET A 349 -3.13 -3.77 4.05
N THR A 350 -4.09 -3.56 3.14
CA THR A 350 -4.30 -2.32 2.38
C THR A 350 -5.63 -1.71 2.80
N ARG A 351 -5.62 -0.55 3.47
CA ARG A 351 -6.85 0.14 3.90
C ARG A 351 -7.61 0.71 2.71
N ALA A 352 -8.91 0.98 2.90
CA ALA A 352 -9.69 1.76 1.94
C ALA A 352 -9.11 3.19 1.80
N PRO A 353 -9.15 3.79 0.59
CA PRO A 353 -8.66 5.15 0.38
C PRO A 353 -9.49 6.17 1.17
N SER A 354 -8.80 7.13 1.77
CA SER A 354 -9.33 8.23 2.58
C SER A 354 -8.90 9.57 2.00
N VAL A 355 -9.35 10.70 2.57
CA VAL A 355 -9.09 12.05 2.03
C VAL A 355 -8.57 12.96 3.13
N SER A 356 -7.47 13.68 2.88
CA SER A 356 -6.89 14.68 3.77
C SER A 356 -6.69 15.98 2.99
N GLN A 357 -7.27 17.09 3.45
CA GLN A 357 -7.14 18.41 2.81
C GLN A 357 -7.34 18.33 1.28
N GLY A 358 -8.47 17.74 0.85
CA GLY A 358 -8.83 17.54 -0.56
C GLY A 358 -7.95 16.57 -1.36
N ASN A 359 -6.91 15.98 -0.78
CA ASN A 359 -6.03 15.02 -1.44
C ASN A 359 -6.40 13.59 -1.01
N PRO A 360 -6.73 12.69 -1.94
CA PRO A 360 -6.93 11.28 -1.61
C PRO A 360 -5.60 10.62 -1.24
N PHE A 361 -5.64 9.76 -0.22
CA PHE A 361 -4.51 8.97 0.25
C PHE A 361 -4.94 7.56 0.63
N GLN A 362 -3.99 6.62 0.65
CA GLN A 362 -4.23 5.24 1.04
C GLN A 362 -3.04 4.74 1.87
N VAL A 363 -3.31 3.98 2.93
CA VAL A 363 -2.29 3.42 3.82
C VAL A 363 -2.24 1.91 3.70
N GLU A 364 -1.03 1.38 3.56
CA GLU A 364 -0.76 -0.05 3.50
C GLU A 364 0.29 -0.41 4.56
N VAL A 365 0.09 -1.55 5.22
CA VAL A 365 0.97 -2.02 6.30
C VAL A 365 1.35 -3.48 6.06
N GLY A 366 2.63 -3.79 6.25
CA GLY A 366 3.13 -5.15 6.32
C GLY A 366 3.78 -5.42 7.67
N LEU A 367 3.57 -6.61 8.22
CA LEU A 367 4.27 -7.08 9.42
C LEU A 367 4.85 -8.46 9.13
N ILE A 368 6.16 -8.58 9.31
CA ILE A 368 6.92 -9.80 9.09
C ILE A 368 7.59 -10.20 10.40
N PHE A 369 7.46 -11.47 10.77
CA PHE A 369 7.98 -12.05 12.02
C PHE A 369 8.77 -13.33 11.70
N GLY A 370 9.98 -13.44 12.23
CA GLY A 370 10.87 -14.55 11.87
C GLY A 370 12.18 -14.59 12.63
N ASP A 371 12.61 -15.82 12.92
CA ASP A 371 13.75 -16.17 13.77
C ASP A 371 15.11 -15.63 13.28
N GLY A 372 15.21 -15.23 12.00
CA GLY A 372 16.39 -14.57 11.43
C GLY A 372 16.63 -13.14 11.94
N MET A 373 15.69 -12.57 12.71
CA MET A 373 15.79 -11.23 13.29
C MET A 373 16.14 -11.29 14.79
N ALA A 374 17.01 -10.38 15.25
CA ALA A 374 17.52 -10.40 16.62
C ALA A 374 16.51 -9.83 17.64
N ALA A 375 15.92 -10.70 18.46
CA ALA A 375 14.77 -10.38 19.32
C ALA A 375 14.97 -9.23 20.35
N ASP A 376 16.19 -8.99 20.84
CA ASP A 376 16.49 -7.90 21.78
C ASP A 376 16.62 -6.50 21.10
N LYS A 377 16.70 -6.46 19.77
CA LYS A 377 16.85 -5.20 19.02
C LYS A 377 15.49 -4.53 18.78
N PRO A 378 15.45 -3.19 18.63
CA PRO A 378 14.29 -2.50 18.09
C PRO A 378 13.91 -3.03 16.71
N VAL A 379 12.61 -3.15 16.46
CA VAL A 379 11.99 -3.62 15.21
C VAL A 379 12.53 -2.89 13.98
N GLU A 380 12.74 -3.59 12.86
CA GLU A 380 13.12 -2.93 11.60
C GLU A 380 11.92 -2.20 10.99
N ILE A 381 11.82 -0.89 11.22
CA ILE A 381 10.78 -0.05 10.62
C ILE A 381 11.18 0.35 9.19
N LEU A 382 10.37 -0.06 8.21
CA LEU A 382 10.52 0.23 6.79
C LEU A 382 9.44 1.25 6.36
N ARG A 383 9.84 2.49 6.10
CA ARG A 383 8.93 3.60 5.75
C ARG A 383 8.97 3.90 4.26
N PHE A 384 7.80 4.08 3.66
CA PHE A 384 7.64 4.40 2.25
C PHE A 384 6.57 5.46 2.02
N ALA A 385 6.78 6.32 1.03
CA ALA A 385 5.78 7.24 0.52
C ALA A 385 5.80 7.26 -1.01
N ASN A 386 4.65 7.09 -1.67
CA ASN A 386 4.52 7.00 -3.13
C ASN A 386 5.53 6.02 -3.78
N ARG A 387 5.69 4.83 -3.19
CA ARG A 387 6.70 3.80 -3.52
C ARG A 387 8.19 4.18 -3.35
N VAL A 388 8.51 5.33 -2.75
CA VAL A 388 9.89 5.76 -2.46
C VAL A 388 10.28 5.42 -1.01
N PRO A 389 11.44 4.77 -0.77
CA PRO A 389 11.99 4.55 0.58
C PRO A 389 12.32 5.85 1.33
N LEU A 390 11.99 5.92 2.63
CA LEU A 390 12.37 7.02 3.51
C LEU A 390 13.45 6.56 4.50
N MET A 391 14.68 7.07 4.35
CA MET A 391 15.88 6.52 4.99
C MET A 391 16.33 7.33 6.22
N TYR A 392 16.18 8.65 6.21
CA TYR A 392 16.65 9.55 7.24
C TYR A 392 15.49 10.10 8.11
N GLN A 393 15.82 10.85 9.18
CA GLN A 393 14.85 11.53 10.06
C GLN A 393 13.73 10.65 10.68
N GLN A 394 14.00 9.37 10.94
CA GLN A 394 12.99 8.40 11.41
C GLN A 394 12.15 8.92 12.60
N GLY A 395 12.77 9.43 13.67
CA GLY A 395 12.04 9.91 14.87
C GLY A 395 11.19 11.17 14.67
N GLY A 396 11.39 11.91 13.57
CA GLY A 396 10.54 13.07 13.22
C GLY A 396 9.28 12.68 12.43
N CYS A 397 9.23 11.48 11.87
CA CYS A 397 8.28 11.09 10.83
C CYS A 397 6.94 10.57 11.38
N LEU A 398 5.84 11.05 10.82
CA LEU A 398 4.46 10.60 11.06
C LEU A 398 4.30 9.06 11.13
N LEU A 399 4.85 8.33 10.16
CA LEU A 399 4.76 6.87 10.10
C LEU A 399 5.43 6.15 11.28
N THR A 400 6.51 6.72 11.83
CA THR A 400 7.16 6.22 13.05
C THR A 400 6.27 6.50 14.26
N LYS A 401 5.79 7.74 14.40
CA LYS A 401 4.90 8.15 15.49
C LYS A 401 3.61 7.30 15.53
N ALA A 402 3.07 6.93 14.37
CA ALA A 402 1.93 6.02 14.28
C ALA A 402 2.22 4.65 14.92
N ILE A 403 3.39 4.05 14.64
CA ILE A 403 3.85 2.80 15.29
C ILE A 403 4.08 3.00 16.79
N GLU A 404 4.76 4.08 17.18
CA GLU A 404 5.07 4.41 18.59
C GLU A 404 3.82 4.72 19.44
N SER A 405 2.72 5.11 18.79
CA SER A 405 1.44 5.40 19.44
C SER A 405 0.67 4.13 19.90
N VAL A 406 1.06 2.96 19.40
CA VAL A 406 0.44 1.66 19.70
C VAL A 406 1.19 0.96 20.82
N ASP A 407 0.45 0.36 21.76
CA ASP A 407 0.98 -0.52 22.79
C ASP A 407 1.15 -1.94 22.23
N TRP A 408 2.37 -2.26 21.81
CA TRP A 408 2.69 -3.54 21.17
C TRP A 408 2.83 -4.70 22.17
N ARG A 409 2.84 -4.41 23.48
CA ARG A 409 2.86 -5.42 24.55
C ARG A 409 1.63 -6.32 24.49
N GLN A 410 0.47 -5.72 24.18
CA GLN A 410 -0.82 -6.41 24.05
C GLN A 410 -0.86 -7.34 22.83
N TYR A 411 0.10 -7.21 21.91
CA TYR A 411 0.22 -7.98 20.67
C TYR A 411 1.44 -8.92 20.63
N GLY A 412 2.23 -8.99 21.72
CA GLY A 412 3.29 -9.98 21.89
C GLY A 412 4.72 -9.53 21.57
N LEU A 413 4.97 -8.24 21.34
CA LEU A 413 6.31 -7.66 21.27
C LEU A 413 6.69 -7.01 22.62
N ASP A 414 7.98 -6.83 22.89
CA ASP A 414 8.42 -6.05 24.06
C ASP A 414 8.47 -4.55 23.73
N GLN A 415 8.24 -3.70 24.72
CA GLN A 415 8.22 -2.24 24.59
C GLN A 415 8.45 -1.64 25.98
N ALA A 416 9.70 -1.53 26.42
CA ALA A 416 10.04 -0.96 27.73
C ALA A 416 9.41 0.45 27.91
N GLY A 417 8.67 0.65 29.01
CA GLY A 417 7.95 1.91 29.27
C GLY A 417 6.63 2.13 28.51
N GLY A 418 6.24 1.27 27.56
CA GLY A 418 4.96 1.38 26.83
C GLY A 418 4.85 2.61 25.91
N ARG A 419 5.98 3.20 25.51
CA ARG A 419 6.09 4.31 24.56
C ARG A 419 7.35 4.13 23.72
N GLY A 420 7.34 4.63 22.48
CA GLY A 420 8.46 4.50 21.54
C GLY A 420 8.48 3.16 20.79
N VAL A 421 9.52 2.93 19.99
CA VAL A 421 9.63 1.79 19.08
C VAL A 421 9.71 0.45 19.85
N PRO A 422 8.89 -0.57 19.49
CA PRO A 422 8.96 -1.89 20.11
C PRO A 422 10.26 -2.66 19.77
N LYS A 423 10.61 -3.61 20.64
CA LYS A 423 11.64 -4.62 20.46
C LYS A 423 11.03 -5.96 20.03
N GLY A 424 11.74 -6.70 19.18
CA GLY A 424 11.36 -8.05 18.81
C GLY A 424 11.92 -8.51 17.46
N PRO A 425 11.80 -9.81 17.14
CA PRO A 425 12.27 -10.39 15.88
C PRO A 425 11.26 -10.12 14.75
N ALA A 426 11.03 -8.84 14.46
CA ALA A 426 10.04 -8.38 13.50
C ALA A 426 10.53 -7.16 12.69
N ALA A 427 9.91 -6.98 11.52
CA ALA A 427 9.96 -5.73 10.76
C ALA A 427 8.53 -5.25 10.47
N ILE A 428 8.33 -3.93 10.47
CA ILE A 428 7.05 -3.27 10.18
C ILE A 428 7.25 -2.36 8.97
N LEU A 429 6.55 -2.69 7.89
CA LEU A 429 6.46 -1.90 6.67
C LEU A 429 5.25 -0.97 6.75
N VAL A 430 5.45 0.30 6.41
CA VAL A 430 4.39 1.31 6.32
C VAL A 430 4.53 2.05 5.00
N HIS A 431 3.50 2.01 4.16
CA HIS A 431 3.42 2.76 2.91
C HIS A 431 2.25 3.74 2.93
N LEU A 432 2.53 4.99 2.53
CA LEU A 432 1.52 6.01 2.24
C LEU A 432 1.52 6.31 0.73
N ALA A 433 0.42 6.01 0.05
CA ALA A 433 0.14 6.51 -1.28
C ALA A 433 -0.69 7.80 -1.18
N SER A 434 -0.31 8.87 -1.88
CA SER A 434 -1.08 10.13 -1.94
C SER A 434 -0.76 10.94 -3.21
N THR A 435 -1.72 11.74 -3.68
CA THR A 435 -1.48 12.76 -4.72
C THR A 435 -0.56 13.89 -4.26
N ASN A 436 -0.57 14.19 -2.95
CA ASN A 436 0.31 15.18 -2.33
C ASN A 436 0.81 14.63 -1.00
N VAL A 437 2.13 14.48 -0.86
CA VAL A 437 2.76 13.96 0.36
C VAL A 437 3.41 15.13 1.09
N GLN A 438 2.97 15.38 2.32
CA GLN A 438 3.48 16.47 3.14
C GLN A 438 4.79 16.03 3.82
N PHE A 439 5.91 16.61 3.39
CA PHE A 439 7.25 16.31 3.91
C PHE A 439 7.73 17.39 4.90
N THR A 440 8.57 17.00 5.86
CA THR A 440 9.25 17.93 6.80
C THR A 440 10.32 18.79 6.15
N SER A 441 10.79 18.42 4.95
CA SER A 441 11.86 19.08 4.21
C SER A 441 11.84 18.68 2.73
N GLU A 442 12.38 19.54 1.88
CA GLU A 442 12.45 19.43 0.42
C GLU A 442 13.14 18.14 -0.06
N ALA A 443 14.05 17.60 0.74
CA ALA A 443 14.77 16.37 0.45
C ALA A 443 13.97 15.06 0.67
N LYS A 444 12.70 15.15 1.12
CA LYS A 444 11.73 14.04 1.22
C LYS A 444 12.24 12.83 2.05
N GLU A 445 12.51 13.03 3.35
CA GLU A 445 13.00 11.98 4.25
C GLU A 445 12.08 11.66 5.45
N ALA A 446 11.23 12.59 5.86
CA ALA A 446 10.19 12.39 6.86
C ALA A 446 8.90 13.07 6.42
N LEU A 447 7.77 12.45 6.81
CA LEU A 447 6.45 13.04 6.65
C LEU A 447 6.15 13.95 7.84
N SER A 448 5.55 15.12 7.57
CA SER A 448 5.08 16.03 8.61
C SER A 448 3.88 15.45 9.36
N ASP A 449 3.57 15.99 10.54
CA ASP A 449 2.41 15.53 11.31
C ASP A 449 1.10 15.96 10.64
N ASN A 450 0.18 15.00 10.48
CA ASN A 450 -1.16 15.18 9.96
C ASN A 450 -2.08 14.18 10.67
N GLU A 451 -3.06 14.69 11.41
CA GLU A 451 -3.90 13.89 12.32
C GLU A 451 -4.73 12.85 11.56
N THR A 452 -5.37 13.23 10.46
CA THR A 452 -6.20 12.32 9.64
C THR A 452 -5.42 11.13 9.08
N VAL A 453 -4.15 11.36 8.70
CA VAL A 453 -3.26 10.31 8.22
C VAL A 453 -2.66 9.50 9.39
N MET A 454 -2.40 10.14 10.54
CA MET A 454 -1.95 9.45 11.76
C MET A 454 -2.99 8.45 12.26
N GLU A 455 -4.26 8.86 12.34
CA GLU A 455 -5.34 8.00 12.80
C GLU A 455 -5.53 6.79 11.89
N GLU A 456 -5.53 6.97 10.57
CA GLU A 456 -5.77 5.88 9.64
C GLU A 456 -4.59 4.89 9.62
N ALA A 457 -3.35 5.39 9.72
CA ALA A 457 -2.18 4.55 9.94
C ALA A 457 -2.22 3.81 11.29
N ARG A 458 -2.66 4.47 12.37
CA ARG A 458 -2.83 3.86 13.70
C ARG A 458 -3.89 2.76 13.69
N LYS A 459 -5.04 2.96 13.03
CA LYS A 459 -6.07 1.92 12.83
C LYS A 459 -5.47 0.70 12.13
N ALA A 460 -4.70 0.92 11.06
CA ALA A 460 -4.02 -0.16 10.35
C ALA A 460 -3.01 -0.92 11.25
N MET A 461 -2.19 -0.23 12.05
CA MET A 461 -1.26 -0.87 13.00
C MET A 461 -1.99 -1.75 14.04
N LEU A 462 -3.13 -1.31 14.55
CA LEU A 462 -3.92 -2.06 15.54
C LEU A 462 -4.49 -3.36 14.96
N GLU A 463 -4.98 -3.32 13.72
CA GLU A 463 -5.49 -4.49 12.99
C GLU A 463 -4.36 -5.52 12.73
N MET A 464 -3.19 -5.04 12.31
CA MET A 464 -1.97 -5.84 12.16
C MET A 464 -1.47 -6.46 13.47
N GLY A 465 -1.57 -5.71 14.59
CA GLY A 465 -1.25 -6.21 15.93
C GLY A 465 -2.15 -7.37 16.35
N ARG A 466 -3.47 -7.30 16.07
CA ARG A 466 -4.41 -8.41 16.31
C ARG A 466 -3.99 -9.67 15.52
N GLY A 467 -3.56 -9.50 14.27
CA GLY A 467 -3.06 -10.58 13.42
C GLY A 467 -1.82 -11.27 13.99
N LEU A 468 -0.80 -10.50 14.37
CA LEU A 468 0.41 -11.03 15.02
C LEU A 468 0.07 -11.78 16.32
N ARG A 469 -0.78 -11.20 17.17
CA ARG A 469 -1.21 -11.81 18.43
C ARG A 469 -1.86 -13.18 18.20
N LYS A 470 -2.77 -13.28 17.23
CA LYS A 470 -3.43 -14.54 16.86
C LYS A 470 -2.41 -15.61 16.48
N HIS A 471 -1.41 -15.27 15.66
CA HIS A 471 -0.35 -16.20 15.27
C HIS A 471 0.51 -16.63 16.47
N LEU A 472 0.93 -15.69 17.33
CA LEU A 472 1.73 -16.01 18.53
C LEU A 472 0.95 -16.87 19.55
N GLU A 473 -0.36 -16.63 19.74
CA GLU A 473 -1.21 -17.48 20.58
C GLU A 473 -1.39 -18.89 19.97
N LYS A 474 -1.59 -19.01 18.64
CA LYS A 474 -1.62 -20.28 17.89
C LYS A 474 -0.32 -21.06 18.07
N GLN A 475 0.82 -20.41 17.80
CA GLN A 475 2.16 -21.00 17.93
C GLN A 475 2.44 -21.48 19.37
N LYS A 476 2.10 -20.67 20.39
CA LYS A 476 2.29 -21.01 21.81
C LYS A 476 1.39 -22.14 22.30
N LYS A 477 0.16 -22.26 21.78
CA LYS A 477 -0.72 -23.41 22.03
C LYS A 477 -0.19 -24.69 21.37
N MET A 478 0.25 -24.61 20.11
CA MET A 478 0.81 -25.75 19.39
C MET A 478 2.11 -26.26 20.03
N GLY A 479 3.05 -25.37 20.40
CA GLY A 479 4.29 -25.74 21.10
C GLY A 479 4.04 -26.52 22.38
N LYS A 480 3.22 -25.99 23.30
CA LYS A 480 2.82 -26.69 24.53
C LYS A 480 2.10 -28.03 24.30
N THR A 481 1.34 -28.14 23.21
CA THR A 481 0.64 -29.38 22.85
C THR A 481 1.62 -30.43 22.33
N LYS A 482 2.63 -30.01 21.57
CA LYS A 482 3.72 -30.87 21.10
C LYS A 482 4.63 -31.31 22.26
N GLU A 483 5.07 -30.39 23.11
CA GLU A 483 5.82 -30.70 24.35
C GLU A 483 5.07 -31.74 25.21
N LYS A 484 3.76 -31.55 25.39
CA LYS A 484 2.90 -32.51 26.11
C LYS A 484 2.82 -33.87 25.40
N PHE A 485 2.73 -33.89 24.06
CA PHE A 485 2.61 -35.11 23.27
C PHE A 485 3.91 -35.92 23.27
N GLU A 486 5.05 -35.28 23.08
CA GLU A 486 6.39 -35.89 23.17
C GLU A 486 6.61 -36.48 24.57
N LEU A 487 6.38 -35.69 25.63
CA LEU A 487 6.49 -36.15 27.02
C LEU A 487 5.51 -37.29 27.37
N ILE A 488 4.34 -37.36 26.74
CA ILE A 488 3.39 -38.49 26.89
C ILE A 488 3.90 -39.75 26.18
N ASN A 489 4.43 -39.61 24.96
CA ASN A 489 4.93 -40.73 24.17
C ASN A 489 6.23 -41.31 24.73
N ASP A 490 7.03 -40.52 25.44
CA ASP A 490 8.22 -41.02 26.14
C ASP A 490 7.86 -41.68 27.48
N ILE A 491 7.04 -41.01 28.30
CA ILE A 491 6.79 -41.45 29.69
C ILE A 491 5.79 -42.62 29.76
N ILE A 492 4.71 -42.62 28.98
CA ILE A 492 3.67 -43.66 29.15
C ILE A 492 4.18 -45.06 28.77
N PRO A 493 4.89 -45.27 27.64
CA PRO A 493 5.51 -46.57 27.35
C PRO A 493 6.56 -46.96 28.40
N ALA A 494 7.41 -46.04 28.86
CA ALA A 494 8.42 -46.33 29.88
C ALA A 494 7.83 -46.69 31.26
N ILE A 495 6.64 -46.17 31.61
CA ILE A 495 5.86 -46.63 32.76
C ILE A 495 5.25 -48.01 32.48
N ALA A 496 4.60 -48.18 31.31
CA ALA A 496 3.90 -49.41 30.97
C ALA A 496 4.83 -50.62 30.88
N GLU A 497 6.02 -50.46 30.29
CA GLU A 497 7.07 -51.49 30.22
C GLU A 497 7.58 -51.87 31.61
N LYS A 498 7.84 -50.88 32.49
CA LYS A 498 8.26 -51.15 33.87
C LYS A 498 7.18 -51.83 34.69
N SER A 499 5.92 -51.42 34.56
CA SER A 499 4.79 -52.05 35.26
C SER A 499 4.49 -53.46 34.72
N ALA A 500 4.62 -53.67 33.41
CA ALA A 500 4.50 -54.97 32.77
C ALA A 500 5.61 -55.94 33.26
N SER A 501 6.86 -55.47 33.29
CA SER A 501 8.01 -56.19 33.81
C SER A 501 7.88 -56.55 35.31
N LEU A 502 7.34 -55.64 36.13
CA LEU A 502 7.10 -55.87 37.57
C LEU A 502 5.97 -56.87 37.87
N LEU A 503 5.12 -57.19 36.89
CA LEU A 503 3.94 -58.05 37.04
C LEU A 503 3.99 -59.31 36.15
N GLU A 504 5.07 -59.49 35.38
CA GLU A 504 5.25 -60.55 34.37
C GLU A 504 4.10 -60.63 33.34
N LEU A 505 3.53 -59.47 32.99
CA LEU A 505 2.42 -59.32 32.04
C LEU A 505 2.87 -58.69 30.70
N PRO A 506 2.15 -58.90 29.59
CA PRO A 506 2.38 -58.15 28.35
C PRO A 506 2.05 -56.65 28.53
N VAL A 507 2.75 -55.80 27.78
CA VAL A 507 2.51 -54.35 27.76
C VAL A 507 1.07 -54.07 27.24
N PRO A 508 0.24 -53.32 27.99
CA PRO A 508 -1.13 -53.01 27.58
C PRO A 508 -1.19 -52.00 26.43
N ASP A 509 -2.28 -52.00 25.64
CA ASP A 509 -2.51 -50.95 24.64
C ASP A 509 -2.63 -49.57 25.30
N LEU A 510 -1.79 -48.65 24.83
CA LEU A 510 -1.64 -47.30 25.35
C LEU A 510 -2.48 -46.28 24.57
N ALA A 511 -2.98 -46.61 23.37
CA ALA A 511 -3.67 -45.67 22.48
C ALA A 511 -4.89 -45.03 23.14
N ALA A 512 -5.71 -45.83 23.84
CA ALA A 512 -6.87 -45.35 24.59
C ALA A 512 -6.49 -44.45 25.78
N SER A 513 -5.33 -44.66 26.39
CA SER A 513 -4.84 -43.88 27.53
C SER A 513 -4.21 -42.55 27.10
N ILE A 514 -3.36 -42.58 26.07
CA ILE A 514 -2.79 -41.40 25.40
C ILE A 514 -3.91 -40.47 24.93
N THR A 515 -4.93 -41.04 24.25
CA THR A 515 -6.14 -40.32 23.81
C THR A 515 -6.86 -39.62 24.98
N LYS A 516 -7.12 -40.32 26.09
CA LYS A 516 -7.78 -39.75 27.28
C LYS A 516 -6.98 -38.62 27.92
N ILE A 517 -5.65 -38.70 27.93
CA ILE A 517 -4.77 -37.70 28.56
C ILE A 517 -4.61 -36.47 27.66
N MET A 518 -4.62 -36.64 26.33
CA MET A 518 -4.63 -35.53 25.39
C MET A 518 -5.92 -34.71 25.47
N SER A 519 -7.09 -35.37 25.39
CA SER A 519 -8.44 -34.78 25.55
C SER A 519 -8.71 -33.54 24.67
N ALA A 520 -8.17 -33.54 23.45
CA ALA A 520 -8.24 -32.43 22.50
C ALA A 520 -8.45 -32.92 21.07
N VAL A 521 -8.90 -32.04 20.18
CA VAL A 521 -8.90 -32.28 18.74
C VAL A 521 -7.75 -31.46 18.15
N ILE A 522 -6.94 -32.04 17.27
CA ILE A 522 -5.77 -31.38 16.68
C ILE A 522 -5.99 -31.25 15.18
N ALA A 523 -5.85 -30.03 14.66
CA ALA A 523 -5.79 -29.73 13.24
C ALA A 523 -4.34 -29.47 12.85
N GLU A 524 -3.76 -30.39 12.09
CA GLU A 524 -2.51 -30.15 11.37
C GLU A 524 -2.84 -29.61 9.98
N THR A 525 -1.99 -28.76 9.43
CA THR A 525 -2.19 -28.14 8.12
C THR A 525 -0.87 -27.99 7.41
N THR A 526 -0.83 -28.45 6.16
CA THR A 526 0.34 -28.39 5.29
C THR A 526 -0.09 -27.77 3.98
N THR A 527 0.68 -26.80 3.48
CA THR A 527 0.41 -26.06 2.26
C THR A 527 1.67 -26.13 1.42
N ILE A 528 1.59 -26.74 0.24
CA ILE A 528 2.75 -27.08 -0.60
C ILE A 528 2.51 -26.52 -2.00
N TRP A 529 3.47 -25.74 -2.51
CA TRP A 529 3.46 -25.33 -3.90
C TRP A 529 3.92 -26.48 -4.81
N ASN A 530 3.04 -26.94 -5.68
CA ASN A 530 3.33 -27.99 -6.64
C ASN A 530 3.93 -27.40 -7.92
N LYS A 531 5.17 -27.80 -8.25
CA LYS A 531 5.93 -27.24 -9.37
C LYS A 531 5.44 -27.73 -10.73
N GLU A 532 4.77 -28.87 -10.80
CA GLU A 532 4.38 -29.52 -12.05
C GLU A 532 2.96 -29.09 -12.47
N THR A 533 2.01 -29.09 -11.54
CA THR A 533 0.63 -28.63 -11.79
C THR A 533 0.48 -27.11 -11.74
N LYS A 534 1.45 -26.39 -11.14
CA LYS A 534 1.37 -24.95 -10.79
C LYS A 534 0.20 -24.61 -9.85
N GLN A 535 -0.17 -25.54 -8.98
CA GLN A 535 -1.24 -25.36 -8.00
C GLN A 535 -0.68 -25.38 -6.57
N THR A 536 -1.37 -24.72 -5.64
CA THR A 536 -1.06 -24.83 -4.20
C THR A 536 -1.89 -25.97 -3.62
N ASP A 537 -1.25 -27.09 -3.30
CA ASP A 537 -1.90 -28.24 -2.68
C ASP A 537 -2.00 -28.01 -1.16
N VAL A 538 -3.21 -28.14 -0.62
CA VAL A 538 -3.51 -27.93 0.81
C VAL A 538 -4.04 -29.24 1.40
N HIS A 539 -3.36 -29.71 2.44
CA HIS A 539 -3.76 -30.86 3.25
C HIS A 539 -4.05 -30.40 4.67
N ILE A 540 -5.23 -30.74 5.19
CA ILE A 540 -5.64 -30.48 6.57
C ILE A 540 -6.01 -31.83 7.20
N ILE A 541 -5.31 -32.23 8.26
CA ILE A 541 -5.55 -33.49 8.96
C ILE A 541 -6.13 -33.16 10.34
N LEU A 542 -7.33 -33.67 10.62
CA LEU A 542 -8.02 -33.45 11.88
C LEU A 542 -8.05 -34.77 12.70
N TYR A 543 -7.35 -34.80 13.83
CA TYR A 543 -7.28 -35.94 14.74
C TYR A 543 -8.18 -35.73 15.97
N ASN A 544 -9.10 -36.66 16.25
CA ASN A 544 -9.93 -36.60 17.46
C ASN A 544 -9.30 -37.38 18.64
N TYR A 545 -8.40 -36.74 19.39
CA TYR A 545 -7.91 -37.26 20.67
C TYR A 545 -8.84 -36.92 21.86
N THR A 546 -10.16 -37.04 21.69
CA THR A 546 -11.14 -36.93 22.80
C THR A 546 -11.87 -38.25 23.02
N SER A 547 -12.37 -38.47 24.24
CA SER A 547 -13.07 -39.70 24.63
C SER A 547 -14.52 -39.82 24.11
N ARG A 548 -14.96 -38.94 23.21
CA ARG A 548 -16.31 -38.95 22.62
C ARG A 548 -16.26 -38.64 21.13
N ALA A 549 -17.25 -39.13 20.40
CA ALA A 549 -17.45 -38.74 19.01
C ALA A 549 -17.79 -37.24 18.92
N ARG A 550 -17.26 -36.53 17.92
CA ARG A 550 -17.43 -35.08 17.75
C ARG A 550 -17.69 -34.70 16.29
N SER A 551 -18.75 -33.93 16.05
CA SER A 551 -19.04 -33.31 14.75
C SER A 551 -18.49 -31.89 14.71
N TYR A 552 -17.85 -31.51 13.58
CA TYR A 552 -17.30 -30.18 13.36
C TYR A 552 -17.69 -29.63 11.99
N THR A 553 -17.92 -28.33 11.91
CA THR A 553 -17.86 -27.59 10.65
C THR A 553 -16.48 -26.93 10.59
N MET A 554 -15.65 -27.32 9.62
CA MET A 554 -14.39 -26.64 9.35
C MET A 554 -14.63 -25.55 8.32
N LEU A 555 -14.05 -24.37 8.54
CA LEU A 555 -14.04 -23.29 7.57
C LEU A 555 -12.59 -22.88 7.33
N VAL A 556 -12.27 -22.47 6.11
CA VAL A 556 -10.90 -22.14 5.73
C VAL A 556 -10.91 -20.87 4.89
N ASN A 557 -9.95 -19.97 5.11
CA ASN A 557 -9.79 -18.83 4.24
C ASN A 557 -9.17 -19.27 2.90
N TRP A 558 -9.61 -18.68 1.81
CA TRP A 558 -9.08 -18.95 0.48
C TRP A 558 -9.01 -17.66 -0.36
N PRO A 559 -8.04 -17.53 -1.28
CA PRO A 559 -7.73 -16.28 -1.95
C PRO A 559 -8.70 -15.86 -3.08
N GLU A 560 -10.02 -15.86 -2.81
CA GLU A 560 -11.06 -15.49 -3.79
C GLU A 560 -10.87 -14.08 -4.37
N ARG A 561 -10.47 -13.09 -3.54
CA ARG A 561 -10.14 -11.72 -3.97
C ARG A 561 -8.96 -11.65 -4.98
N GLN A 562 -8.21 -12.73 -5.14
CA GLN A 562 -6.99 -12.80 -5.95
C GLN A 562 -7.23 -13.53 -7.28
N GLY A 563 -8.48 -13.93 -7.57
CA GLY A 563 -8.85 -14.67 -8.78
C GLY A 563 -8.58 -16.17 -8.73
N ALA A 564 -8.15 -16.70 -7.59
CA ALA A 564 -7.90 -18.12 -7.41
C ALA A 564 -9.20 -18.93 -7.51
N THR A 565 -9.09 -20.19 -7.96
CA THR A 565 -10.20 -21.16 -7.97
C THR A 565 -9.83 -22.41 -7.17
N MET A 566 -10.80 -22.99 -6.46
CA MET A 566 -10.57 -24.21 -5.68
C MET A 566 -10.86 -25.45 -6.54
N VAL A 567 -9.84 -26.26 -6.76
CA VAL A 567 -9.83 -27.45 -7.63
C VAL A 567 -9.56 -28.70 -6.79
N GLY A 568 -9.99 -29.87 -7.23
CA GLY A 568 -9.68 -31.14 -6.56
C GLY A 568 -10.33 -31.35 -5.17
N ASN A 569 -11.27 -30.49 -4.75
CA ASN A 569 -11.96 -30.59 -3.47
C ASN A 569 -12.97 -31.75 -3.46
N VAL A 570 -12.50 -32.95 -3.10
CA VAL A 570 -13.28 -34.21 -3.10
C VAL A 570 -14.45 -34.19 -2.10
N LEU A 571 -14.37 -33.38 -1.03
CA LEU A 571 -15.37 -33.29 0.04
C LEU A 571 -16.46 -32.22 -0.21
N GLY A 572 -16.39 -31.47 -1.32
CA GLY A 572 -17.36 -30.44 -1.66
C GLY A 572 -17.44 -29.30 -0.63
N GLY A 573 -18.61 -29.08 -0.04
CA GLY A 573 -18.86 -27.96 0.88
C GLY A 573 -19.49 -26.74 0.20
N ARG A 574 -19.44 -25.59 0.88
CA ARG A 574 -20.10 -24.34 0.43
C ARG A 574 -19.26 -23.10 0.70
N LYS A 575 -19.37 -22.08 -0.16
CA LYS A 575 -18.98 -20.70 0.17
C LYS A 575 -19.94 -20.16 1.24
N GLU A 576 -19.42 -19.43 2.24
CA GLU A 576 -20.26 -18.84 3.31
C GLU A 576 -20.07 -17.32 3.50
N ALA A 577 -18.93 -16.78 3.04
CA ALA A 577 -18.65 -15.36 2.84
C ALA A 577 -17.59 -15.23 1.73
N MET A 578 -17.29 -14.00 1.24
CA MET A 578 -16.16 -13.83 0.31
C MET A 578 -14.85 -14.30 0.95
N GLY A 579 -14.12 -15.17 0.24
CA GLY A 579 -12.85 -15.74 0.70
C GLY A 579 -12.97 -16.76 1.84
N VAL A 580 -14.17 -17.29 2.15
CA VAL A 580 -14.36 -18.33 3.19
C VAL A 580 -15.15 -19.52 2.63
N TRP A 581 -14.52 -20.69 2.64
CA TRP A 581 -15.13 -21.98 2.27
C TRP A 581 -15.42 -22.83 3.52
N ALA A 582 -16.50 -23.61 3.52
CA ALA A 582 -16.98 -24.38 4.66
C ALA A 582 -17.28 -25.85 4.29
N TRP A 583 -16.69 -26.78 5.05
CA TRP A 583 -17.01 -28.21 5.04
C TRP A 583 -17.72 -28.58 6.34
N LYS A 584 -18.89 -29.23 6.23
CA LYS A 584 -19.52 -29.91 7.36
C LYS A 584 -18.99 -31.34 7.39
N LEU A 585 -18.14 -31.66 8.38
CA LEU A 585 -17.57 -33.00 8.49
C LEU A 585 -18.57 -33.99 9.10
N GLU A 586 -18.35 -35.27 8.81
CA GLU A 586 -18.96 -36.36 9.55
C GLU A 586 -18.46 -36.40 11.01
N THR A 587 -19.12 -37.19 11.85
CA THR A 587 -18.80 -37.25 13.27
C THR A 587 -17.52 -38.06 13.51
N LEU A 588 -16.40 -37.37 13.74
CA LEU A 588 -15.12 -38.02 14.07
C LEU A 588 -15.25 -38.85 15.34
N GLN A 589 -14.95 -40.15 15.24
CA GLN A 589 -14.87 -41.06 16.37
C GLN A 589 -13.58 -40.84 17.20
N PRO A 590 -13.54 -41.22 18.49
CA PRO A 590 -12.31 -41.22 19.28
C PRO A 590 -11.17 -41.95 18.58
N GLY A 591 -9.98 -41.35 18.50
CA GLY A 591 -8.80 -41.92 17.85
C GLY A 591 -8.85 -41.96 16.31
N SER A 592 -9.94 -41.52 15.69
CA SER A 592 -10.02 -41.40 14.22
C SER A 592 -9.45 -40.07 13.72
N GLN A 593 -9.06 -40.08 12.44
CA GLN A 593 -8.64 -38.89 11.70
C GLN A 593 -9.57 -38.61 10.52
N THR A 594 -9.64 -37.35 10.08
CA THR A 594 -10.27 -36.96 8.81
C THR A 594 -9.31 -36.07 8.04
N ILE A 595 -9.15 -36.32 6.75
CA ILE A 595 -8.23 -35.59 5.87
C ILE A 595 -9.06 -34.78 4.88
N ILE A 596 -8.88 -33.45 4.89
CA ILE A 596 -9.36 -32.56 3.83
C ILE A 596 -8.18 -32.29 2.90
N THR A 597 -8.37 -32.53 1.61
CA THR A 597 -7.40 -32.17 0.56
C THR A 597 -8.12 -31.37 -0.52
N TYR A 598 -7.52 -30.25 -0.93
CA TYR A 598 -7.92 -29.47 -2.11
C TYR A 598 -6.69 -28.74 -2.66
N SER A 599 -6.78 -28.32 -3.93
CA SER A 599 -5.75 -27.54 -4.61
C SER A 599 -6.29 -26.15 -4.94
N LEU A 600 -5.42 -25.13 -4.95
CA LEU A 600 -5.75 -23.78 -5.40
C LEU A 600 -5.05 -23.50 -6.73
N ASP A 601 -5.84 -23.15 -7.75
CA ASP A 601 -5.39 -22.79 -9.09
C ASP A 601 -5.51 -21.28 -9.32
N GLY A 602 -4.75 -20.73 -10.26
CA GLY A 602 -4.70 -19.29 -10.58
C GLY A 602 -3.80 -18.44 -9.69
N LEU A 603 -2.94 -19.06 -8.87
CA LEU A 603 -1.96 -18.39 -8.00
C LEU A 603 -0.54 -18.43 -8.61
N GLU A 604 0.37 -17.58 -8.11
CA GLU A 604 1.81 -17.71 -8.35
C GLU A 604 2.53 -18.41 -7.17
N LYS A 605 3.78 -18.80 -7.38
CA LYS A 605 4.61 -19.48 -6.37
C LYS A 605 4.96 -18.54 -5.21
N GLY A 606 4.33 -18.74 -4.05
CA GLY A 606 4.61 -18.03 -2.80
C GLY A 606 3.45 -17.15 -2.31
N ASP A 607 2.36 -17.08 -3.07
CA ASP A 607 1.19 -16.25 -2.80
C ASP A 607 0.45 -16.76 -1.54
N TRP A 608 0.44 -18.08 -1.35
CA TRP A 608 -0.31 -18.77 -0.31
C TRP A 608 0.56 -19.82 0.40
N ASN A 609 1.21 -19.41 1.49
CA ASN A 609 2.17 -20.25 2.25
C ASN A 609 1.61 -20.80 3.58
N GLU A 610 0.71 -20.06 4.23
CA GLU A 610 -0.01 -20.52 5.43
C GLU A 610 -1.51 -20.39 5.15
N THR A 611 -2.25 -21.45 5.47
CA THR A 611 -3.71 -21.53 5.34
C THR A 611 -4.33 -21.40 6.72
N ASP A 612 -5.26 -20.45 6.89
CA ASP A 612 -5.84 -20.11 8.18
C ASP A 612 -7.13 -20.92 8.39
N VAL A 613 -7.00 -21.98 9.16
CA VAL A 613 -8.08 -22.93 9.44
C VAL A 613 -8.93 -22.44 10.62
N PHE A 614 -10.25 -22.53 10.46
CA PHE A 614 -11.25 -22.19 11.46
C PHE A 614 -12.19 -23.39 11.72
N TYR A 615 -12.87 -23.37 12.87
CA TYR A 615 -13.88 -24.37 13.21
C TYR A 615 -15.11 -23.75 13.88
N ARG A 616 -16.24 -24.45 13.75
CA ARG A 616 -17.41 -24.35 14.63
C ARG A 616 -17.70 -25.73 15.22
N GLY A 617 -17.80 -25.81 16.55
CA GLY A 617 -18.00 -27.03 17.31
C GLY A 617 -17.93 -26.76 18.82
N SER A 618 -18.30 -27.75 19.64
CA SER A 618 -18.49 -27.57 21.09
C SER A 618 -17.21 -27.55 21.93
N GLN A 619 -16.08 -28.01 21.39
CA GLN A 619 -14.82 -28.15 22.12
C GLN A 619 -13.65 -27.72 21.24
N GLU A 620 -12.63 -27.11 21.83
CA GLU A 620 -11.55 -26.44 21.12
C GLU A 620 -10.73 -27.39 20.23
N VAL A 621 -10.51 -26.96 18.99
CA VAL A 621 -9.59 -27.60 18.04
C VAL A 621 -8.27 -26.85 18.09
N ILE A 622 -7.20 -27.53 18.51
CA ILE A 622 -5.85 -26.99 18.58
C ILE A 622 -5.30 -26.90 17.15
N GLY A 623 -4.71 -25.75 16.77
CA GLY A 623 -4.24 -25.47 15.42
C GLY A 623 -5.24 -24.69 14.55
N ALA A 624 -6.54 -24.75 14.89
CA ALA A 624 -7.60 -24.00 14.20
C ALA A 624 -8.19 -22.89 15.10
N THR A 625 -8.76 -21.84 14.48
CA THR A 625 -9.39 -20.72 15.19
C THR A 625 -10.88 -20.96 15.37
N LYS A 626 -11.48 -20.67 16.54
CA LYS A 626 -12.94 -20.67 16.66
C LYS A 626 -13.52 -19.54 15.80
N MET A 627 -14.48 -19.83 14.93
CA MET A 627 -15.18 -18.78 14.18
C MET A 627 -16.37 -18.27 14.98
N ASP A 628 -16.23 -17.06 15.52
CA ASP A 628 -17.30 -16.33 16.19
C ASP A 628 -18.07 -15.43 15.22
N GLU A 629 -19.36 -15.24 15.49
CA GLU A 629 -20.34 -14.59 14.60
C GLU A 629 -19.94 -13.14 14.24
N LYS A 630 -19.42 -12.39 15.21
CA LYS A 630 -18.92 -11.01 15.03
C LYS A 630 -17.76 -10.90 14.03
N LEU A 631 -16.94 -11.94 13.89
CA LEU A 631 -15.86 -11.96 12.90
C LEU A 631 -16.44 -12.12 11.47
N LEU A 632 -17.54 -12.86 11.34
CA LEU A 632 -18.27 -13.01 10.09
C LEU A 632 -18.97 -11.71 9.69
N GLU A 633 -19.52 -10.97 10.67
CA GLU A 633 -20.06 -9.62 10.47
C GLU A 633 -18.98 -8.61 10.07
N GLU A 634 -17.80 -8.62 10.71
CA GLU A 634 -16.69 -7.71 10.37
C GLU A 634 -16.17 -7.96 8.93
N ILE A 635 -16.09 -9.23 8.51
CA ILE A 635 -15.76 -9.62 7.12
C ILE A 635 -16.85 -9.15 6.13
N ARG A 636 -18.14 -9.38 6.43
CA ARG A 636 -19.26 -8.92 5.59
C ARG A 636 -19.31 -7.40 5.47
N ARG A 637 -19.02 -6.68 6.56
CA ARG A 637 -18.98 -5.20 6.55
C ARG A 637 -17.81 -4.65 5.74
N GLN A 638 -16.66 -5.35 5.71
CA GLN A 638 -15.58 -5.04 4.76
C GLN A 638 -15.99 -5.35 3.32
N GLU A 639 -16.73 -6.43 3.07
CA GLU A 639 -17.27 -6.80 1.76
C GLU A 639 -18.28 -5.76 1.24
N GLU A 640 -19.22 -5.30 2.08
CA GLU A 640 -20.15 -4.20 1.77
C GLU A 640 -19.42 -2.89 1.47
N ALA A 641 -18.40 -2.52 2.26
CA ALA A 641 -17.62 -1.30 2.05
C ALA A 641 -16.72 -1.33 0.81
N LEU A 642 -16.40 -2.52 0.28
CA LEU A 642 -15.62 -2.70 -0.96
C LEU A 642 -16.50 -2.85 -2.20
N ASN A 643 -17.67 -3.49 -2.06
CA ASN A 643 -18.63 -3.69 -3.16
C ASN A 643 -19.66 -2.55 -3.29
N ALA A 644 -19.66 -1.59 -2.38
CA ALA A 644 -20.48 -0.38 -2.50
C ALA A 644 -20.19 0.32 -3.83
N PRO A 645 -21.20 0.51 -4.72
CA PRO A 645 -20.99 1.25 -5.94
C PRO A 645 -20.63 2.71 -5.61
N PRO A 646 -19.90 3.42 -6.50
CA PRO A 646 -19.81 4.87 -6.39
C PRO A 646 -21.24 5.44 -6.39
N PRO A 647 -21.57 6.43 -5.53
CA PRO A 647 -22.94 6.88 -5.36
C PRO A 647 -23.51 7.42 -6.68
N ASN A 648 -24.41 6.66 -7.30
CA ASN A 648 -25.11 7.06 -8.51
C ASN A 648 -26.03 8.24 -8.18
N GLU A 649 -26.01 9.29 -9.01
CA GLU A 649 -26.63 10.60 -8.72
C GLU A 649 -28.18 10.61 -8.62
N ASN A 650 -28.86 9.47 -8.64
CA ASN A 650 -30.31 9.35 -8.91
C ASN A 650 -31.12 8.44 -7.95
N SER A 651 -30.58 7.89 -6.84
CA SER A 651 -31.32 6.94 -5.98
C SER A 651 -31.73 7.46 -4.58
N GLU A 652 -31.59 8.75 -4.29
CA GLU A 652 -32.12 9.41 -3.07
C GLU A 652 -33.42 10.20 -3.39
N LEU A 653 -34.35 9.62 -4.17
CA LEU A 653 -35.52 10.34 -4.73
C LEU A 653 -36.90 9.69 -4.51
N GLU A 654 -37.01 8.51 -3.87
CA GLU A 654 -38.30 7.84 -3.62
C GLU A 654 -38.44 7.48 -2.12
N GLY A 655 -38.33 8.48 -1.24
CA GLY A 655 -38.27 8.24 0.21
C GLY A 655 -38.70 9.38 1.14
N GLU A 656 -39.42 10.41 0.67
CA GLU A 656 -39.83 11.53 1.55
C GLU A 656 -41.12 12.28 1.07
N GLU A 657 -42.14 11.60 0.55
CA GLU A 657 -43.50 12.16 0.34
C GLU A 657 -44.61 11.22 0.83
N ASN A 658 -44.94 11.30 2.13
CA ASN A 658 -46.30 11.46 2.69
C ASN A 658 -46.34 11.02 4.17
N SER A 659 -46.67 11.97 5.04
CA SER A 659 -46.97 11.72 6.45
C SER A 659 -48.00 12.73 6.95
N GLU A 660 -49.28 12.38 6.82
CA GLU A 660 -50.37 13.04 7.56
C GLU A 660 -51.15 11.96 8.33
N GLU A 661 -51.24 12.16 9.65
CA GLU A 661 -52.03 11.41 10.63
C GLU A 661 -53.53 11.82 10.47
N GLU A 662 -54.59 11.13 10.92
CA GLU A 662 -54.87 10.00 11.85
C GLU A 662 -56.38 9.62 11.60
N PRO A 663 -57.11 8.77 12.38
CA PRO A 663 -56.76 7.62 13.23
C PRO A 663 -57.62 6.34 12.95
N GLU A 664 -57.33 5.27 13.69
CA GLU A 664 -58.18 4.12 14.11
C GLU A 664 -59.50 3.75 13.38
N ASN A 665 -59.63 2.48 12.94
CA ASN A 665 -60.48 1.45 13.63
C ASN A 665 -60.32 0.02 13.03
N GLU A 666 -60.79 -0.99 13.76
CA GLU A 666 -60.60 -2.43 13.46
C GLU A 666 -61.83 -3.13 12.83
N ILE A 667 -61.59 -3.96 11.79
CA ILE A 667 -62.31 -5.23 11.46
C ILE A 667 -63.79 -5.12 10.97
N PRO A 668 -64.35 -6.03 10.12
CA PRO A 668 -63.78 -7.09 9.27
C PRO A 668 -64.01 -6.88 7.75
N GLN A 669 -63.50 -7.79 6.92
CA GLN A 669 -63.92 -8.01 5.52
C GLN A 669 -64.77 -9.28 5.37
N THR A 670 -65.73 -9.28 4.43
CA THR A 670 -66.30 -10.48 3.78
C THR A 670 -66.69 -10.17 2.33
N ASP A 671 -66.49 -11.15 1.44
CA ASP A 671 -66.69 -11.01 -0.02
C ASP A 671 -68.14 -11.21 -0.49
N SER A 672 -68.41 -10.86 -1.76
CA SER A 672 -69.39 -11.58 -2.58
C SER A 672 -68.95 -11.62 -4.06
N ALA A 673 -69.37 -12.66 -4.79
CA ALA A 673 -68.87 -12.99 -6.13
C ALA A 673 -69.92 -13.71 -7.00
N ALA A 674 -69.62 -13.87 -8.30
CA ALA A 674 -70.38 -14.70 -9.25
C ALA A 674 -69.47 -15.08 -10.44
N SER A 675 -69.57 -16.24 -11.11
CA SER A 675 -70.28 -17.52 -10.86
C SER A 675 -69.66 -18.57 -11.82
N THR A 676 -69.88 -19.89 -11.80
CA THR A 676 -70.88 -20.80 -11.18
C THR A 676 -70.12 -21.89 -10.36
N SER A 677 -70.54 -23.13 -10.02
CA SER A 677 -71.66 -24.02 -10.38
C SER A 677 -71.91 -25.10 -9.30
N ASP A 678 -72.95 -25.93 -9.49
CA ASP A 678 -73.14 -27.33 -9.07
C ASP A 678 -72.24 -27.91 -7.95
N THR A 679 -72.76 -28.43 -6.82
CA THR A 679 -74.14 -28.91 -6.54
C THR A 679 -74.45 -29.11 -5.04
N LYS A 680 -75.76 -29.02 -4.70
CA LYS A 680 -76.48 -29.59 -3.50
C LYS A 680 -76.26 -28.98 -2.09
N GLN A 681 -77.35 -28.32 -1.61
CA GLN A 681 -78.05 -28.46 -0.31
C GLN A 681 -77.24 -28.46 1.02
N THR A 682 -77.66 -27.80 2.11
CA THR A 682 -79.01 -27.37 2.56
C THR A 682 -79.05 -25.99 3.25
N THR A 683 -80.07 -25.19 2.92
CA THR A 683 -81.06 -24.45 3.78
C THR A 683 -80.77 -24.19 5.28
N LEU A 684 -81.32 -23.15 5.95
CA LEU A 684 -82.67 -22.58 5.84
C LEU A 684 -82.76 -21.19 6.55
N PHE A 685 -83.46 -20.20 5.96
CA PHE A 685 -83.69 -18.81 6.47
C PHE A 685 -82.43 -17.96 6.78
N GLY A 686 -82.10 -16.87 6.08
CA GLY A 686 -82.61 -16.34 4.80
C GLY A 686 -83.40 -15.02 4.92
N GLY A 687 -82.72 -13.89 4.67
CA GLY A 687 -83.35 -12.58 4.38
C GLY A 687 -82.76 -11.40 5.16
N ASP A 688 -81.92 -10.60 4.51
CA ASP A 688 -81.51 -9.26 4.96
C ASP A 688 -82.46 -8.18 4.40
N TYR A 689 -82.38 -6.96 4.96
CA TYR A 689 -83.08 -5.75 4.52
C TYR A 689 -82.13 -4.55 4.48
#